data_AF-A0A9P4H1P9-F1
#
_entry.id   AF-A0A9P4H1P9-F1
#
_cell.length_a   1.000
_cell.length_b   1.000
_cell.length_c   1.000
_cell.angle_alpha   90.00
_cell.angle_beta   90.00
_cell.angle_gamma   90.00
#
_symmetry.space_group_name_H-M   'P 1'
#
loop_
_entity.id
_entity.type
_entity.pdbx_description
1 polymer ?
#
loop_
_entity_poly.entity_id
_entity_poly.type
_entity_poly.pdbx_seq_one_letter_code
_entity_poly.pdbx_strand_id
1 'polypeptide(L)'
;MPSDSDRDPSRRRPHGEERRRRRESHGDQDPERRRRRESRGEHTPYEHDGRRRRGHRATDSQGDLLPRPPRQARQSDAEQQSPSSRKVRQSRRNSTTDGSGSRSRGSAQLSLDALAKLDKVNAKKAGGWGSYDYDDEYLREVRKKEKNLEKDRIKGERAEKKKEKREEENMRRAVESDAVVQEEKARKRREEGRKARESQQKPRTDDELEKRRGAYTEDEREERRRRHESKYTPSEREEKKERRRKEKQHRTEQKKRRVISGPLAEEGGIADDEYQYMMEKRGGGGPPTVYSEEQLAKRKKWKRIAIGVIASSSSSSGNAAAGASPKTSNLDGKDRNSVPKEDQGTIYDPWSWFDTEDFNVTYTKETVGGLPIIGLNSTWNDDVQANPQAPNLQDQFQYGKQPIRGVNVGGWLNIEPFITPSFFENFGSKDGVVDEWTLLTKLGPTTAKSTMEKHYSAFITKQTFADIRAAGMDHVRFPFGYWIVQTYDGDPYIPQVSWRYLLRGIEYCRQNGLRVNLDLHGAPGSQNGWNHSGRQGVIGWLNGTDGDLNAQRTLDIHHKLSVFFAQPRYKNVVTMYGLVNEPRNVELDTSKVIAWSQKAITQIRNDNITAVIVFGDGFMGLDNWQGKLQGNKNLLLDVHQYVIFNIDQLSLKHRDKLNFACAAWTKQSQRSMDTATGFGPTMCGEWSQADTDCTQYINNVATGTRWEGTFNTGNTSTSVLVPQCPLKTSACSCDKANADPSTYSDTYKKWLYQFGIAQMDSFEAGWGWFYWTWETEKATQWSYRRGMAAGILPKKAYDRDWKCPSNAADLDAFTGLEEYY
;
A
#
# COMPACT_ATOMS: atom_id res chain seq x y z
N MET A 1 -46.29 46.03 -9.92
CA MET A 1 -47.62 46.63 -9.70
C MET A 1 -48.17 47.06 -11.06
N PRO A 2 -49.50 47.07 -11.28
CA PRO A 2 -50.62 46.79 -10.35
C PRO A 2 -51.13 45.33 -10.44
N SER A 3 -52.13 44.85 -9.70
CA SER A 3 -52.60 45.11 -8.31
C SER A 3 -53.61 44.01 -7.91
N ASP A 4 -53.76 43.75 -6.62
CA ASP A 4 -54.58 42.70 -5.97
C ASP A 4 -56.09 42.65 -6.32
N SER A 5 -56.73 41.47 -6.20
CA SER A 5 -57.62 41.12 -5.05
C SER A 5 -58.64 39.96 -5.28
N ASP A 6 -58.74 39.09 -4.27
CA ASP A 6 -59.86 38.27 -3.75
C ASP A 6 -60.99 37.68 -4.63
N ARG A 7 -61.28 36.36 -4.47
CA ARG A 7 -62.36 35.83 -3.58
C ARG A 7 -62.60 34.30 -3.69
N ASP A 8 -62.52 33.61 -2.55
CA ASP A 8 -63.14 32.31 -2.20
C ASP A 8 -64.66 32.54 -1.87
N PRO A 9 -65.65 31.60 -1.95
CA PRO A 9 -65.72 30.45 -1.02
C PRO A 9 -66.49 29.15 -1.40
N SER A 10 -66.33 28.15 -0.50
CA SER A 10 -67.35 27.16 -0.06
C SER A 10 -67.42 25.85 -0.90
N ARG A 11 -67.59 24.61 -0.39
CA ARG A 11 -67.96 23.92 0.89
C ARG A 11 -67.38 22.48 0.81
N ARG A 12 -67.24 21.59 1.82
CA ARG A 12 -67.60 21.55 3.26
C ARG A 12 -66.76 20.46 3.98
N ARG A 13 -66.34 20.74 5.22
CA ARG A 13 -66.00 19.78 6.30
C ARG A 13 -67.32 19.17 6.88
N PRO A 14 -67.39 18.23 7.88
CA PRO A 14 -66.51 18.22 9.07
C PRO A 14 -66.35 16.96 9.98
N HIS A 15 -65.58 17.17 11.08
CA HIS A 15 -65.58 16.55 12.44
C HIS A 15 -65.31 15.03 12.62
N GLY A 16 -64.67 14.58 13.72
CA GLY A 16 -64.07 15.35 14.84
C GLY A 16 -63.55 14.48 16.02
N GLU A 17 -62.82 15.14 16.94
CA GLU A 17 -62.61 14.88 18.39
C GLU A 17 -62.20 13.46 18.90
N GLU A 18 -61.04 13.29 19.54
CA GLU A 18 -60.68 13.63 20.95
C GLU A 18 -61.30 12.67 22.01
N ARG A 19 -60.47 11.83 22.68
CA ARG A 19 -60.27 11.82 24.17
C ARG A 19 -59.51 10.61 24.74
N ARG A 20 -58.89 10.87 25.90
CA ARG A 20 -58.24 9.91 26.83
C ARG A 20 -59.22 8.92 27.46
N ARG A 21 -58.76 7.72 27.89
CA ARG A 21 -58.99 7.16 29.25
C ARG A 21 -58.13 5.91 29.57
N ARG A 22 -58.12 5.55 30.87
CA ARG A 22 -57.26 4.54 31.55
C ARG A 22 -58.16 3.67 32.45
N ARG A 23 -57.91 2.35 32.55
CA ARG A 23 -58.33 1.33 33.58
C ARG A 23 -57.99 -0.08 32.99
N GLU A 24 -57.37 -1.07 33.64
CA GLU A 24 -57.71 -1.83 34.88
C GLU A 24 -59.06 -2.61 34.76
N SER A 25 -59.23 -3.89 35.15
CA SER A 25 -58.35 -5.01 35.61
C SER A 25 -59.18 -6.32 35.68
N HIS A 26 -58.56 -7.48 36.01
CA HIS A 26 -59.16 -8.82 36.30
C HIS A 26 -59.79 -9.62 35.12
N GLY A 27 -59.94 -10.95 35.14
CA GLY A 27 -59.53 -12.01 36.11
C GLY A 27 -60.25 -13.37 35.85
N ASP A 28 -59.76 -14.47 36.46
CA ASP A 28 -60.38 -15.83 36.58
C ASP A 28 -60.55 -16.73 35.32
N GLN A 29 -60.58 -18.09 35.32
CA GLN A 29 -60.23 -19.24 36.20
C GLN A 29 -60.13 -20.51 35.27
N ASP A 30 -59.16 -21.45 35.36
CA ASP A 30 -59.06 -22.74 36.14
C ASP A 30 -60.26 -23.76 35.95
N PRO A 31 -60.20 -25.11 36.21
CA PRO A 31 -59.14 -26.01 36.71
C PRO A 31 -59.06 -27.47 36.12
N GLU A 32 -58.38 -28.38 36.85
CA GLU A 32 -58.23 -29.89 36.75
C GLU A 32 -57.01 -30.43 35.96
N ARG A 33 -56.10 -31.31 36.41
CA ARG A 33 -55.93 -32.29 37.55
C ARG A 33 -54.39 -32.56 37.73
N ARG A 34 -53.78 -33.22 38.74
CA ARG A 34 -54.15 -33.96 40.00
C ARG A 34 -52.89 -34.16 40.90
N ARG A 35 -53.08 -34.26 42.24
CA ARG A 35 -52.51 -35.20 43.28
C ARG A 35 -51.05 -35.74 43.15
N ARG A 36 -50.25 -35.96 44.21
CA ARG A 36 -50.42 -35.89 45.70
C ARG A 36 -49.02 -36.07 46.38
N ARG A 37 -48.79 -35.40 47.53
CA ARG A 37 -48.12 -35.85 48.80
C ARG A 37 -46.71 -36.50 48.76
N GLU A 38 -45.84 -36.45 49.77
CA GLU A 38 -45.61 -35.75 51.08
C GLU A 38 -44.10 -36.04 51.39
N SER A 39 -43.33 -35.39 52.27
CA SER A 39 -43.62 -34.66 53.50
C SER A 39 -42.55 -33.59 53.84
N ARG A 40 -42.99 -32.66 54.71
CA ARG A 40 -42.30 -31.90 55.79
C ARG A 40 -40.98 -32.50 56.34
N GLY A 41 -40.11 -31.74 57.00
CA GLY A 41 -40.27 -30.37 57.55
C GLY A 41 -38.97 -29.71 58.06
N GLU A 42 -39.10 -28.72 58.96
CA GLU A 42 -38.11 -27.68 59.27
C GLU A 42 -37.05 -28.01 60.34
N HIS A 43 -36.06 -27.09 60.40
CA HIS A 43 -35.26 -26.59 61.54
C HIS A 43 -33.75 -26.91 61.62
N THR A 44 -32.97 -25.83 61.74
CA THR A 44 -31.50 -25.66 61.88
C THR A 44 -31.07 -25.66 63.36
N PRO A 45 -29.81 -25.98 63.78
CA PRO A 45 -28.60 -25.18 63.44
C PRO A 45 -27.20 -25.87 63.39
N TYR A 46 -26.20 -25.12 62.87
CA TYR A 46 -24.72 -25.16 63.11
C TYR A 46 -23.99 -26.52 63.25
N GLU A 47 -22.99 -26.90 62.42
CA GLU A 47 -21.63 -26.32 62.38
C GLU A 47 -20.77 -26.77 61.15
N HIS A 48 -19.53 -26.24 61.05
CA HIS A 48 -18.33 -26.63 60.24
C HIS A 48 -18.33 -27.96 59.44
N ASP A 49 -17.68 -28.08 58.26
CA ASP A 49 -16.32 -27.64 57.91
C ASP A 49 -16.11 -27.53 56.37
N GLY A 50 -15.06 -26.81 55.93
CA GLY A 50 -14.77 -26.59 54.50
C GLY A 50 -13.37 -27.00 54.05
N ARG A 51 -13.26 -27.79 52.96
CA ARG A 51 -11.99 -28.08 52.26
C ARG A 51 -12.23 -28.08 50.75
N ARG A 52 -11.77 -27.12 49.94
CA ARG A 52 -10.36 -26.73 49.63
C ARG A 52 -9.46 -27.92 49.33
N ARG A 53 -9.21 -28.16 48.03
CA ARG A 53 -8.14 -29.08 47.56
C ARG A 53 -6.79 -28.59 48.09
N ARG A 54 -6.04 -29.47 48.76
CA ARG A 54 -4.68 -29.23 49.24
C ARG A 54 -3.67 -29.48 48.12
N GLY A 55 -2.57 -28.72 48.12
CA GLY A 55 -1.39 -29.04 47.31
C GLY A 55 -0.62 -30.24 47.88
N HIS A 56 0.15 -30.90 47.01
CA HIS A 56 0.94 -32.08 47.36
C HIS A 56 2.05 -31.75 48.37
N ARG A 57 2.40 -32.74 49.20
CA ARG A 57 3.48 -32.70 50.19
C ARG A 57 4.45 -33.83 49.87
N ALA A 58 5.75 -33.55 49.89
CA ALA A 58 6.77 -34.52 49.52
C ALA A 58 6.83 -35.71 50.50
N THR A 59 6.89 -36.91 49.93
CA THR A 59 7.28 -38.15 50.60
C THR A 59 8.74 -38.47 50.28
N ASP A 60 9.35 -39.39 51.04
CA ASP A 60 10.64 -39.96 50.68
C ASP A 60 10.51 -41.09 49.63
N SER A 61 11.63 -41.79 49.37
CA SER A 61 11.74 -42.88 48.40
C SER A 61 11.16 -44.23 48.84
N GLN A 62 10.59 -44.33 50.05
CA GLN A 62 9.75 -45.46 50.48
C GLN A 62 8.26 -45.07 50.56
N GLY A 63 7.95 -43.77 50.57
CA GLY A 63 6.59 -43.24 50.47
C GLY A 63 6.08 -42.51 51.71
N ASP A 64 6.92 -42.33 52.73
CA ASP A 64 6.51 -41.73 54.00
C ASP A 64 6.69 -40.21 54.04
N LEU A 65 5.82 -39.53 54.80
CA LEU A 65 5.70 -38.06 54.82
C LEU A 65 6.60 -37.40 55.87
N LEU A 66 7.51 -36.53 55.43
CA LEU A 66 8.45 -35.84 56.31
C LEU A 66 7.77 -34.82 57.27
N PRO A 67 8.18 -34.79 58.56
CA PRO A 67 7.67 -33.85 59.56
C PRO A 67 8.13 -32.40 59.30
N ARG A 68 7.43 -31.42 59.89
CA ARG A 68 7.77 -29.98 59.78
C ARG A 68 8.15 -29.41 61.16
N PRO A 69 9.22 -28.60 61.26
CA PRO A 69 9.54 -27.84 62.47
C PRO A 69 8.60 -26.63 62.66
N PRO A 70 8.40 -26.14 63.90
CA PRO A 70 7.43 -25.09 64.23
C PRO A 70 7.93 -23.66 63.95
N ARG A 71 6.98 -22.72 63.89
CA ARG A 71 7.19 -21.26 63.73
C ARG A 71 6.72 -20.50 64.97
N GLN A 72 7.52 -19.54 65.44
CA GLN A 72 7.17 -18.41 66.31
C GLN A 72 8.12 -17.23 65.98
N ALA A 73 7.95 -15.99 66.42
CA ALA A 73 6.79 -15.08 66.49
C ALA A 73 7.31 -13.68 66.97
N ARG A 74 6.52 -12.60 66.79
CA ARG A 74 6.78 -11.18 67.21
C ARG A 74 7.82 -10.43 66.35
N GLN A 75 7.61 -9.20 65.86
CA GLN A 75 7.17 -7.90 66.45
C GLN A 75 8.25 -7.19 67.30
N SER A 76 8.76 -6.07 66.81
CA SER A 76 8.56 -4.71 67.39
C SER A 76 9.34 -3.64 66.60
N ASP A 77 8.95 -2.38 66.77
CA ASP A 77 9.45 -1.19 66.08
C ASP A 77 10.74 -0.57 66.71
N ALA A 78 11.16 0.56 66.12
CA ALA A 78 11.92 1.68 66.70
C ALA A 78 13.41 1.88 66.31
N GLU A 79 13.62 3.03 65.66
CA GLU A 79 14.71 4.03 65.78
C GLU A 79 16.03 3.70 66.53
N GLN A 80 17.19 4.00 65.91
CA GLN A 80 17.98 5.23 66.14
C GLN A 80 19.38 5.20 65.47
N GLN A 81 19.75 6.36 64.92
CA GLN A 81 21.08 7.01 64.86
C GLN A 81 22.37 6.29 64.37
N SER A 82 23.19 7.10 63.69
CA SER A 82 24.57 6.92 63.18
C SER A 82 25.62 6.63 64.30
N PRO A 83 26.95 6.47 64.04
CA PRO A 83 27.69 6.66 62.77
C PRO A 83 28.89 5.71 62.46
N SER A 84 29.42 5.91 61.25
CA SER A 84 30.85 5.83 60.89
C SER A 84 31.49 4.47 60.54
N SER A 85 32.45 4.58 59.62
CA SER A 85 33.17 3.52 58.92
C SER A 85 34.40 2.99 59.66
N ARG A 86 34.77 1.72 59.45
CA ARG A 86 36.19 1.32 59.40
C ARG A 86 36.49 0.08 58.53
N LYS A 87 37.29 0.34 57.49
CA LYS A 87 38.47 -0.43 57.02
C LYS A 87 38.38 -1.95 56.68
N VAL A 88 38.64 -2.21 55.38
CA VAL A 88 39.80 -2.98 54.85
C VAL A 88 39.70 -4.53 54.61
N ARG A 89 39.77 -4.85 53.30
CA ARG A 89 40.45 -5.98 52.59
C ARG A 89 40.00 -7.46 52.70
N GLN A 90 39.65 -7.96 51.51
CA GLN A 90 40.19 -9.15 50.79
C GLN A 90 39.96 -10.60 51.30
N SER A 91 39.12 -11.35 50.58
CA SER A 91 39.46 -12.52 49.74
C SER A 91 38.16 -13.13 49.12
N ARG A 92 38.07 -13.47 47.83
CA ARG A 92 38.39 -14.77 47.17
C ARG A 92 37.95 -16.00 48.01
N ARG A 93 37.17 -16.98 47.52
CA ARG A 93 36.77 -17.36 46.14
C ARG A 93 35.59 -18.39 46.18
N ASN A 94 34.74 -18.42 45.14
CA ASN A 94 33.84 -19.51 44.64
C ASN A 94 32.99 -20.34 45.64
N SER A 95 31.67 -20.52 45.44
CA SER A 95 31.11 -21.57 44.54
C SER A 95 29.59 -21.44 44.25
N THR A 96 29.14 -21.95 43.08
CA THR A 96 27.85 -22.64 42.72
C THR A 96 26.53 -22.34 43.48
N THR A 97 25.31 -22.28 42.91
CA THR A 97 24.74 -22.66 41.58
C THR A 97 23.34 -22.00 41.36
N ASP A 98 22.66 -22.33 40.24
CA ASP A 98 21.25 -22.00 39.88
C ASP A 98 20.97 -20.55 39.42
N GLY A 99 20.01 -20.26 38.52
CA GLY A 99 19.17 -21.15 37.72
C GLY A 99 17.94 -20.42 37.11
N SER A 100 17.79 -20.47 35.78
CA SER A 100 16.62 -20.01 34.97
C SER A 100 16.25 -18.51 34.96
N GLY A 101 16.01 -17.99 33.75
CA GLY A 101 15.89 -16.56 33.47
C GLY A 101 14.49 -15.94 33.56
N SER A 102 14.46 -14.60 33.41
CA SER A 102 13.28 -13.87 32.94
C SER A 102 13.64 -12.45 32.47
N ARG A 103 13.39 -12.19 31.18
CA ARG A 103 12.96 -10.90 30.59
C ARG A 103 13.49 -9.59 31.22
N SER A 104 14.50 -9.01 30.57
CA SER A 104 14.76 -7.56 30.65
C SER A 104 13.50 -6.78 30.24
N ARG A 105 12.96 -5.99 31.17
CA ARG A 105 12.00 -4.93 30.86
C ARG A 105 12.78 -3.71 30.38
N GLY A 106 12.17 -2.93 29.48
CA GLY A 106 12.75 -1.71 28.94
C GLY A 106 13.10 -0.68 30.02
N SER A 107 13.97 0.26 29.63
CA SER A 107 14.46 1.38 30.42
C SER A 107 13.35 2.09 31.20
N ALA A 108 13.40 2.00 32.53
CA ALA A 108 12.69 2.93 33.39
C ALA A 108 13.36 4.31 33.28
N GLN A 109 12.56 5.36 33.11
CA GLN A 109 13.04 6.75 33.20
C GLN A 109 13.64 7.01 34.59
N LEU A 110 14.71 7.81 34.63
CA LEU A 110 15.37 8.23 35.86
C LEU A 110 14.39 9.02 36.74
N SER A 111 14.41 8.77 38.05
CA SER A 111 13.59 9.55 38.99
C SER A 111 14.07 11.00 39.08
N LEU A 112 13.19 11.91 39.49
CA LEU A 112 13.53 13.33 39.67
C LEU A 112 14.68 13.54 40.68
N ASP A 113 14.87 12.66 41.66
CA ASP A 113 16.04 12.68 42.56
C ASP A 113 17.36 12.32 41.86
N ALA A 114 17.32 11.51 40.81
CA ALA A 114 18.49 11.18 40.00
C ALA A 114 18.81 12.33 39.01
N LEU A 115 17.78 12.96 38.43
CA LEU A 115 17.91 14.17 37.61
C LEU A 115 18.46 15.35 38.43
N ALA A 116 17.87 15.65 39.59
CA ALA A 116 18.33 16.72 40.47
C ALA A 116 19.77 16.50 40.99
N LYS A 117 20.22 15.24 41.12
CA LYS A 117 21.63 14.91 41.40
C LYS A 117 22.54 15.10 40.19
N LEU A 118 22.09 14.78 38.98
CA LEU A 118 22.82 15.09 37.74
C LEU A 118 22.98 16.61 37.58
N ASP A 119 21.91 17.37 37.75
CA ASP A 119 21.93 18.83 37.61
C ASP A 119 22.81 19.49 38.67
N LYS A 120 22.85 18.99 39.91
CA LYS A 120 23.79 19.49 40.93
C LYS A 120 25.26 19.20 40.62
N VAL A 121 25.54 18.18 39.80
CA VAL A 121 26.89 17.86 39.30
C VAL A 121 27.23 18.71 38.06
N ASN A 122 26.25 18.98 37.20
CA ASN A 122 26.40 19.81 35.99
C ASN A 122 26.51 21.31 36.32
N ALA A 123 25.69 21.82 37.23
CA ALA A 123 25.72 23.21 37.71
C ALA A 123 27.05 23.57 38.41
N LYS A 124 27.80 22.58 38.91
CA LYS A 124 29.15 22.79 39.46
C LYS A 124 30.25 22.85 38.38
N LYS A 125 29.92 22.63 37.10
CA LYS A 125 30.81 22.72 35.94
C LYS A 125 30.48 23.88 35.00
N ALA A 126 29.23 24.33 34.95
CA ALA A 126 28.80 25.47 34.14
C ALA A 126 28.88 26.77 34.96
N GLY A 127 30.00 27.49 34.83
CA GLY A 127 30.17 28.80 35.44
C GLY A 127 29.34 29.87 34.74
N GLY A 128 28.21 30.24 35.34
CA GLY A 128 27.40 31.41 34.98
C GLY A 128 26.28 31.15 33.97
N TRP A 129 25.03 31.23 34.45
CA TRP A 129 23.85 31.88 33.85
C TRP A 129 22.80 31.98 34.98
N GLY A 130 22.01 33.06 35.00
CA GLY A 130 21.24 33.49 36.20
C GLY A 130 20.01 32.64 36.55
N SER A 131 19.70 32.55 37.85
CA SER A 131 18.51 31.86 38.38
C SER A 131 17.27 32.76 38.38
N TYR A 132 16.13 32.23 37.95
CA TYR A 132 14.80 32.79 38.26
C TYR A 132 14.24 32.04 39.48
N ASP A 133 14.04 32.75 40.60
CA ASP A 133 13.29 32.21 41.75
C ASP A 133 11.79 32.21 41.46
N TYR A 134 11.16 31.04 41.61
CA TYR A 134 9.70 30.92 41.69
C TYR A 134 9.30 30.73 43.15
N ASP A 135 8.27 31.45 43.59
CA ASP A 135 7.76 31.39 44.96
C ASP A 135 7.34 29.96 45.36
N ASP A 136 7.69 29.58 46.58
CA ASP A 136 7.38 28.30 47.20
C ASP A 136 5.86 28.09 47.41
N GLU A 137 5.05 29.17 47.37
CA GLU A 137 3.59 29.10 47.29
C GLU A 137 3.09 28.60 45.92
N TYR A 138 3.66 29.09 44.82
CA TYR A 138 3.32 28.65 43.45
C TYR A 138 3.59 27.16 43.26
N LEU A 139 4.75 26.67 43.74
CA LEU A 139 5.11 25.25 43.68
C LEU A 139 4.16 24.35 44.48
N ARG A 140 3.54 24.85 45.57
CA ARG A 140 2.51 24.11 46.31
C ARG A 140 1.18 24.08 45.57
N GLU A 141 0.81 25.16 44.90
CA GLU A 141 -0.43 25.20 44.11
C GLU A 141 -0.37 24.24 42.91
N VAL A 142 0.76 24.23 42.18
CA VAL A 142 1.01 23.30 41.06
C VAL A 142 0.88 21.85 41.52
N ARG A 143 1.60 21.44 42.58
CA ARG A 143 1.52 20.08 43.15
C ARG A 143 0.10 19.69 43.60
N LYS A 144 -0.71 20.66 44.04
CA LYS A 144 -2.10 20.43 44.44
C LYS A 144 -3.03 20.25 43.23
N LYS A 145 -2.82 21.00 42.14
CA LYS A 145 -3.50 20.83 40.85
C LYS A 145 -3.17 19.47 40.22
N GLU A 146 -1.89 19.11 40.12
CA GLU A 146 -1.43 17.80 39.62
C GLU A 146 -2.06 16.62 40.38
N LYS A 147 -2.07 16.68 41.72
CA LYS A 147 -2.66 15.63 42.57
C LYS A 147 -4.18 15.47 42.38
N ASN A 148 -4.89 16.51 41.95
CA ASN A 148 -6.30 16.44 41.61
C ASN A 148 -6.50 15.88 40.19
N LEU A 149 -5.71 16.35 39.21
CA LEU A 149 -5.72 15.83 37.84
C LEU A 149 -5.46 14.31 37.81
N GLU A 150 -4.47 13.82 38.56
CA GLU A 150 -4.19 12.37 38.65
C GLU A 150 -5.33 11.57 39.29
N LYS A 151 -6.04 12.15 40.27
CA LYS A 151 -7.24 11.51 40.85
C LYS A 151 -8.37 11.39 39.83
N ASP A 152 -8.61 12.44 39.05
CA ASP A 152 -9.65 12.43 38.02
C ASP A 152 -9.28 11.53 36.84
N ARG A 153 -7.99 11.45 36.47
CA ARG A 153 -7.46 10.47 35.50
C ARG A 153 -7.74 9.02 35.94
N ILE A 154 -7.38 8.66 37.18
CA ILE A 154 -7.65 7.33 37.76
C ILE A 154 -9.16 7.03 37.84
N LYS A 155 -10.00 8.05 38.07
CA LYS A 155 -11.46 7.93 38.09
C LYS A 155 -12.02 7.69 36.69
N GLY A 156 -11.47 8.36 35.67
CA GLY A 156 -11.75 8.14 34.25
C GLY A 156 -11.44 6.70 33.82
N GLU A 157 -10.21 6.23 34.02
CA GLU A 157 -9.80 4.85 33.70
C GLU A 157 -10.73 3.79 34.31
N ARG A 158 -11.18 4.01 35.55
CA ARG A 158 -12.07 3.08 36.26
C ARG A 158 -13.49 3.08 35.70
N ALA A 159 -13.98 4.22 35.21
CA ALA A 159 -15.26 4.31 34.52
C ALA A 159 -15.20 3.63 33.15
N GLU A 160 -14.11 3.83 32.43
CA GLU A 160 -13.85 3.26 31.10
C GLU A 160 -13.75 1.73 31.14
N LYS A 161 -12.90 1.16 32.01
CA LYS A 161 -12.81 -0.30 32.22
C LYS A 161 -14.15 -0.93 32.64
N LYS A 162 -15.05 -0.15 33.26
CA LYS A 162 -16.41 -0.59 33.62
C LYS A 162 -17.40 -0.49 32.44
N LYS A 163 -17.16 0.40 31.48
CA LYS A 163 -17.88 0.51 30.21
C LYS A 163 -17.46 -0.61 29.26
N GLU A 164 -16.17 -0.79 29.02
CA GLU A 164 -15.61 -1.88 28.19
C GLU A 164 -16.16 -3.25 28.62
N LYS A 165 -16.14 -3.53 29.93
CA LYS A 165 -16.64 -4.80 30.47
C LYS A 165 -18.15 -5.02 30.23
N ARG A 166 -18.96 -3.95 30.16
CA ARG A 166 -20.38 -4.03 29.80
C ARG A 166 -20.57 -4.23 28.30
N GLU A 167 -19.75 -3.59 27.48
CA GLU A 167 -19.79 -3.73 26.02
C GLU A 167 -19.34 -5.14 25.59
N GLU A 168 -18.33 -5.71 26.24
CA GLU A 168 -17.91 -7.10 26.04
C GLU A 168 -19.01 -8.10 26.45
N GLU A 169 -19.70 -7.86 27.57
CA GLU A 169 -20.80 -8.72 28.01
C GLU A 169 -22.02 -8.64 27.07
N ASN A 170 -22.32 -7.45 26.54
CA ASN A 170 -23.37 -7.25 25.53
C ASN A 170 -23.01 -7.92 24.20
N MET A 171 -21.76 -7.80 23.72
CA MET A 171 -21.30 -8.51 22.51
C MET A 171 -21.43 -10.02 22.65
N ARG A 172 -21.06 -10.58 23.81
CA ARG A 172 -21.20 -12.04 24.06
C ARG A 172 -22.67 -12.48 23.95
N ARG A 173 -23.61 -11.74 24.55
CA ARG A 173 -25.05 -12.03 24.47
C ARG A 173 -25.60 -11.91 23.04
N ALA A 174 -25.13 -10.93 22.26
CA ALA A 174 -25.51 -10.79 20.85
C ALA A 174 -25.05 -11.99 20.02
N VAL A 175 -23.79 -12.40 20.17
CA VAL A 175 -23.22 -13.59 19.48
C VAL A 175 -23.95 -14.88 19.87
N GLU A 176 -24.35 -15.05 21.13
CA GLU A 176 -25.18 -16.19 21.55
C GLU A 176 -26.58 -16.16 20.91
N SER A 177 -27.23 -15.01 20.80
CA SER A 177 -28.53 -14.91 20.12
C SER A 177 -28.44 -15.20 18.62
N ASP A 178 -27.40 -14.72 17.94
CA ASP A 178 -27.18 -14.99 16.52
C ASP A 178 -26.88 -16.47 16.26
N ALA A 179 -26.12 -17.14 17.15
CA ALA A 179 -25.87 -18.57 17.06
C ALA A 179 -27.17 -19.40 17.11
N VAL A 180 -28.08 -19.07 18.04
CA VAL A 180 -29.39 -19.72 18.15
C VAL A 180 -30.25 -19.49 16.90
N VAL A 181 -30.28 -18.26 16.37
CA VAL A 181 -31.03 -17.93 15.14
C VAL A 181 -30.46 -18.65 13.91
N GLN A 182 -29.14 -18.82 13.81
CA GLN A 182 -28.52 -19.58 12.72
C GLN A 182 -28.78 -21.09 12.83
N GLU A 183 -28.78 -21.66 14.04
CA GLU A 183 -29.09 -23.07 14.26
C GLU A 183 -30.56 -23.39 13.91
N GLU A 184 -31.50 -22.53 14.27
CA GLU A 184 -32.91 -22.70 13.92
C GLU A 184 -33.15 -22.61 12.40
N LYS A 185 -32.49 -21.66 11.72
CA LYS A 185 -32.49 -21.55 10.24
C LYS A 185 -31.88 -22.79 9.58
N ALA A 186 -30.81 -23.36 10.14
CA ALA A 186 -30.22 -24.60 9.66
C ALA A 186 -31.15 -25.80 9.84
N ARG A 187 -31.92 -25.85 10.95
CA ARG A 187 -32.90 -26.91 11.21
C ARG A 187 -34.04 -26.88 10.19
N LYS A 188 -34.63 -25.70 9.92
CA LYS A 188 -35.69 -25.52 8.91
C LYS A 188 -35.26 -25.98 7.52
N ARG A 189 -34.06 -25.58 7.06
CA ARG A 189 -33.50 -26.02 5.75
C ARG A 189 -33.32 -27.53 5.64
N ARG A 190 -32.94 -28.22 6.73
CA ARG A 190 -32.82 -29.69 6.74
C ARG A 190 -34.17 -30.38 6.62
N GLU A 191 -35.21 -29.82 7.23
CA GLU A 191 -36.57 -30.34 7.19
C GLU A 191 -37.22 -30.14 5.82
N GLU A 192 -37.07 -28.95 5.22
CA GLU A 192 -37.48 -28.64 3.85
C GLU A 192 -36.78 -29.55 2.83
N GLY A 193 -35.46 -29.74 2.98
CA GLY A 193 -34.68 -30.64 2.13
C GLY A 193 -35.10 -32.12 2.23
N ARG A 194 -35.68 -32.54 3.37
CA ARG A 194 -36.23 -33.89 3.54
C ARG A 194 -37.58 -34.03 2.82
N LYS A 195 -38.49 -33.08 3.03
CA LYS A 195 -39.81 -33.04 2.36
C LYS A 195 -39.67 -32.95 0.84
N ALA A 196 -38.71 -32.18 0.34
CA ALA A 196 -38.41 -32.11 -1.09
C ALA A 196 -37.96 -33.47 -1.68
N ARG A 197 -37.15 -34.25 -0.96
CA ARG A 197 -36.73 -35.59 -1.39
C ARG A 197 -37.87 -36.62 -1.36
N GLU A 198 -38.70 -36.58 -0.32
CA GLU A 198 -39.89 -37.42 -0.21
C GLU A 198 -40.91 -37.14 -1.34
N SER A 199 -40.99 -35.90 -1.84
CA SER A 199 -41.89 -35.52 -2.94
C SER A 199 -41.46 -35.90 -4.36
N GLN A 200 -40.23 -36.40 -4.58
CA GLN A 200 -39.66 -36.62 -5.93
C GLN A 200 -39.51 -38.09 -6.35
N GLN A 201 -39.97 -39.06 -5.55
CA GLN A 201 -39.95 -40.47 -5.94
C GLN A 201 -41.16 -40.85 -6.81
N LYS A 202 -40.92 -41.11 -8.10
CA LYS A 202 -41.74 -42.06 -8.88
C LYS A 202 -41.22 -43.48 -8.66
N PRO A 203 -42.08 -44.52 -8.65
CA PRO A 203 -41.63 -45.90 -8.57
C PRO A 203 -40.80 -46.26 -9.81
N ARG A 204 -39.73 -47.03 -9.60
CA ARG A 204 -38.91 -47.65 -10.65
C ARG A 204 -38.86 -49.16 -10.42
N THR A 205 -38.78 -49.91 -11.50
CA THR A 205 -38.85 -51.37 -11.53
C THR A 205 -37.53 -52.04 -11.15
N ASP A 206 -37.61 -53.26 -10.61
CA ASP A 206 -36.51 -53.94 -9.93
C ASP A 206 -35.29 -54.27 -10.82
N ASP A 207 -35.47 -54.41 -12.14
CA ASP A 207 -34.38 -54.70 -13.10
C ASP A 207 -33.24 -53.65 -13.14
N GLU A 208 -33.49 -52.39 -12.78
CA GLU A 208 -32.41 -51.36 -12.72
C GLU A 208 -31.50 -51.51 -11.48
N LEU A 209 -31.92 -52.26 -10.44
CA LEU A 209 -31.19 -52.36 -9.17
C LEU A 209 -30.07 -53.41 -9.17
N GLU A 210 -30.14 -54.43 -10.01
CA GLU A 210 -29.23 -55.57 -9.95
C GLU A 210 -27.88 -55.32 -10.66
N LYS A 211 -27.87 -54.53 -11.75
CA LYS A 211 -26.66 -54.25 -12.55
C LYS A 211 -25.61 -53.33 -11.92
N ARG A 212 -25.79 -52.92 -10.65
CA ARG A 212 -24.87 -51.96 -9.98
C ARG A 212 -24.27 -52.42 -8.65
N ARG A 213 -24.42 -53.70 -8.28
CA ARG A 213 -23.80 -54.29 -7.08
C ARG A 213 -22.55 -55.13 -7.39
N GLY A 214 -21.51 -54.45 -7.88
CA GLY A 214 -20.13 -54.97 -7.82
C GLY A 214 -19.43 -54.43 -6.59
N ALA A 215 -19.62 -55.05 -5.42
CA ALA A 215 -18.97 -54.65 -4.18
C ALA A 215 -18.00 -55.75 -3.71
N TYR A 216 -16.75 -55.38 -3.44
CA TYR A 216 -15.76 -56.22 -2.76
C TYR A 216 -16.36 -56.85 -1.49
N THR A 217 -16.09 -58.13 -1.26
CA THR A 217 -16.60 -58.88 -0.10
C THR A 217 -15.98 -58.36 1.20
N GLU A 218 -16.58 -58.69 2.35
CA GLU A 218 -15.99 -58.32 3.66
C GLU A 218 -14.62 -58.98 3.88
N ASP A 219 -14.40 -60.19 3.36
CA ASP A 219 -13.11 -60.88 3.42
C ASP A 219 -11.99 -60.09 2.71
N GLU A 220 -12.26 -59.54 1.53
CA GLU A 220 -11.31 -58.70 0.79
C GLU A 220 -10.99 -57.38 1.52
N ARG A 221 -11.94 -56.85 2.29
CA ARG A 221 -11.72 -55.67 3.13
C ARG A 221 -10.89 -56.00 4.36
N GLU A 222 -11.14 -57.14 5.00
CA GLU A 222 -10.41 -57.55 6.18
C GLU A 222 -8.97 -57.99 5.85
N GLU A 223 -8.74 -58.66 4.72
CA GLU A 223 -7.38 -58.99 4.28
C GLU A 223 -6.56 -57.71 4.02
N ARG A 224 -7.18 -56.69 3.41
CA ARG A 224 -6.55 -55.38 3.17
C ARG A 224 -6.23 -54.63 4.48
N ARG A 225 -7.05 -54.82 5.51
CA ARG A 225 -6.83 -54.30 6.87
C ARG A 225 -5.63 -54.99 7.54
N ARG A 226 -5.58 -56.33 7.48
CA ARG A 226 -4.45 -57.13 7.99
C ARG A 226 -3.12 -56.79 7.29
N ARG A 227 -3.11 -56.62 5.96
CA ARG A 227 -1.93 -56.16 5.17
C ARG A 227 -1.46 -54.73 5.51
N HIS A 228 -2.32 -53.89 6.08
CA HIS A 228 -1.96 -52.54 6.56
C HIS A 228 -1.57 -52.52 8.04
N GLU A 229 -2.00 -53.53 8.81
CA GLU A 229 -1.62 -53.75 10.21
C GLU A 229 -0.25 -54.42 10.38
N SER A 230 0.15 -55.31 9.47
CA SER A 230 1.48 -55.95 9.48
C SER A 230 2.65 -55.04 9.07
N LYS A 231 2.38 -53.83 8.56
CA LYS A 231 3.37 -52.96 7.91
C LYS A 231 4.04 -51.92 8.81
N TYR A 232 3.65 -51.85 10.09
CA TYR A 232 4.19 -50.90 11.08
C TYR A 232 4.18 -51.51 12.47
N THR A 233 5.31 -51.44 13.17
CA THR A 233 5.45 -51.87 14.56
C THR A 233 4.60 -51.00 15.52
N PRO A 234 4.30 -51.47 16.74
CA PRO A 234 3.58 -50.68 17.73
C PRO A 234 4.26 -49.36 18.11
N SER A 235 5.60 -49.29 18.11
CA SER A 235 6.34 -48.05 18.41
C SER A 235 6.22 -47.03 17.28
N GLU A 236 6.41 -47.43 16.01
CA GLU A 236 6.22 -46.55 14.84
C GLU A 236 4.78 -46.01 14.75
N ARG A 237 3.80 -46.80 15.22
CA ARG A 237 2.39 -46.38 15.30
C ARG A 237 2.16 -45.28 16.33
N GLU A 238 2.79 -45.34 17.51
CA GLU A 238 2.72 -44.26 18.49
C GLU A 238 3.58 -43.06 18.10
N GLU A 239 4.78 -43.24 17.54
CA GLU A 239 5.60 -42.13 17.04
C GLU A 239 4.84 -41.30 15.97
N LYS A 240 4.11 -41.98 15.07
CA LYS A 240 3.27 -41.33 14.05
C LYS A 240 2.03 -40.64 14.64
N LYS A 241 1.47 -41.12 15.75
CA LYS A 241 0.41 -40.43 16.52
C LYS A 241 0.96 -39.24 17.29
N GLU A 242 2.15 -39.37 17.88
CA GLU A 242 2.79 -38.30 18.65
C GLU A 242 3.27 -37.17 17.74
N ARG A 243 3.83 -37.48 16.57
CA ARG A 243 4.13 -36.50 15.52
C ARG A 243 2.89 -35.73 15.09
N ARG A 244 1.76 -36.42 14.88
CA ARG A 244 0.46 -35.79 14.60
C ARG A 244 -0.07 -34.95 15.77
N ARG A 245 0.18 -35.33 17.04
CA ARG A 245 -0.16 -34.53 18.22
C ARG A 245 0.70 -33.26 18.29
N LYS A 246 2.02 -33.38 18.05
CA LYS A 246 2.98 -32.27 17.99
C LYS A 246 2.66 -31.30 16.85
N GLU A 247 2.32 -31.78 15.64
CA GLU A 247 1.80 -30.94 14.55
C GLU A 247 0.51 -30.21 14.95
N LYS A 248 -0.42 -30.88 15.65
CA LYS A 248 -1.67 -30.27 16.12
C LYS A 248 -1.42 -29.19 17.18
N GLN A 249 -0.48 -29.43 18.11
CA GLN A 249 -0.02 -28.43 19.08
C GLN A 249 0.65 -27.24 18.37
N HIS A 250 1.58 -27.48 17.46
CA HIS A 250 2.26 -26.42 16.69
C HIS A 250 1.25 -25.57 15.88
N ARG A 251 0.27 -26.19 15.21
CA ARG A 251 -0.85 -25.47 14.57
C ARG A 251 -1.72 -24.68 15.56
N THR A 252 -1.83 -25.14 16.81
CA THR A 252 -2.62 -24.46 17.85
C THR A 252 -1.85 -23.30 18.48
N GLU A 253 -0.52 -23.39 18.58
CA GLU A 253 0.35 -22.30 19.03
C GLU A 253 0.55 -21.24 17.95
N GLN A 254 0.69 -21.62 16.67
CA GLN A 254 0.63 -20.68 15.54
C GLN A 254 -0.72 -19.93 15.51
N LYS A 255 -1.83 -20.58 15.87
CA LYS A 255 -3.14 -19.91 16.05
C LYS A 255 -3.21 -18.96 17.24
N LYS A 256 -2.30 -19.06 18.22
CA LYS A 256 -2.15 -18.11 19.35
C LYS A 256 -1.12 -17.01 19.08
N ARG A 257 -0.45 -17.04 17.92
CA ARG A 257 0.47 -16.00 17.44
C ARG A 257 0.11 -15.60 16.00
N ARG A 258 -1.02 -14.91 15.83
CA ARG A 258 -1.28 -14.10 14.64
C ARG A 258 -1.59 -12.66 15.04
N VAL A 259 -0.67 -11.78 14.63
CA VAL A 259 -0.84 -10.33 14.56
C VAL A 259 -1.87 -10.03 13.46
N ILE A 260 -2.61 -8.93 13.61
CA ILE A 260 -3.59 -8.44 12.63
C ILE A 260 -3.04 -7.16 12.01
N SER A 261 -3.07 -7.06 10.67
CA SER A 261 -2.56 -5.95 9.87
C SER A 261 -3.68 -5.17 9.16
N GLY A 262 -3.45 -3.86 8.99
CA GLY A 262 -4.31 -2.93 8.24
C GLY A 262 -5.53 -2.38 9.03
N PRO A 263 -5.90 -1.09 8.87
CA PRO A 263 -5.35 -0.08 7.95
C PRO A 263 -4.31 0.84 8.64
N LEU A 264 -3.23 1.15 7.93
CA LEU A 264 -2.27 2.24 8.19
C LEU A 264 -1.31 2.29 6.99
N ALA A 265 -1.57 3.21 6.08
CA ALA A 265 -0.70 3.53 4.93
C ALA A 265 -0.63 5.06 4.72
N GLU A 266 -0.89 5.78 5.80
CA GLU A 266 -0.89 7.22 5.97
C GLU A 266 -0.17 7.45 7.31
N GLU A 267 0.59 8.53 7.48
CA GLU A 267 1.57 8.78 8.57
C GLU A 267 2.98 8.17 8.38
N GLY A 268 3.76 8.76 7.46
CA GLY A 268 5.23 8.83 7.57
C GLY A 268 5.61 10.18 8.17
N GLY A 269 5.86 10.21 9.49
CA GLY A 269 5.90 11.46 10.27
C GLY A 269 7.22 12.24 10.29
N ILE A 270 7.14 13.45 10.85
CA ILE A 270 8.24 14.34 11.26
C ILE A 270 7.80 15.02 12.57
N ALA A 271 8.70 15.14 13.54
CA ALA A 271 8.47 15.79 14.84
C ALA A 271 8.69 17.32 14.79
N ASP A 272 8.24 18.15 15.75
CA ASP A 272 7.79 17.91 17.13
C ASP A 272 6.57 18.79 17.49
N ASP A 273 5.88 18.42 18.57
CA ASP A 273 4.89 19.17 19.40
C ASP A 273 3.36 19.10 19.18
N GLU A 274 2.83 18.52 18.09
CA GLU A 274 1.36 18.28 17.94
C GLU A 274 0.93 16.78 17.89
N TYR A 275 1.87 15.83 17.99
CA TYR A 275 1.64 14.42 17.61
C TYR A 275 1.21 13.44 18.73
N GLN A 276 0.97 13.90 19.97
CA GLN A 276 0.69 12.98 21.11
C GLN A 276 -0.78 12.64 21.41
N TYR A 277 -1.77 13.35 20.84
CA TYR A 277 -3.18 13.18 21.25
C TYR A 277 -3.97 12.07 20.52
N MET A 278 -3.49 11.62 19.36
CA MET A 278 -4.29 10.77 18.43
C MET A 278 -4.13 9.25 18.63
N MET A 279 -3.23 8.80 19.52
CA MET A 279 -2.74 7.42 19.59
C MET A 279 -3.32 6.56 20.75
N GLU A 280 -4.64 6.62 21.01
CA GLU A 280 -5.20 5.81 22.14
C GLU A 280 -6.41 4.90 21.86
N LYS A 281 -7.03 4.83 20.66
CA LYS A 281 -8.17 3.91 20.41
C LYS A 281 -8.20 3.21 19.05
N ARG A 282 -8.10 1.86 19.09
CA ARG A 282 -8.36 0.94 17.95
C ARG A 282 -8.98 -0.38 18.42
N GLY A 283 -9.87 -0.96 17.60
CA GLY A 283 -10.24 -2.38 17.76
C GLY A 283 -11.36 -2.94 16.85
N GLY A 284 -10.99 -3.85 15.93
CA GLY A 284 -11.73 -5.11 15.68
C GLY A 284 -12.56 -5.29 14.39
N GLY A 285 -12.41 -6.45 13.71
CA GLY A 285 -13.53 -7.07 12.96
C GLY A 285 -13.28 -7.91 11.69
N GLY A 286 -13.06 -9.23 11.82
CA GLY A 286 -13.73 -10.30 11.02
C GLY A 286 -13.45 -10.54 9.50
N PRO A 287 -13.30 -11.81 9.02
CA PRO A 287 -13.04 -12.14 7.61
C PRO A 287 -14.30 -12.58 6.80
N PRO A 288 -14.27 -12.49 5.45
CA PRO A 288 -15.37 -12.91 4.57
C PRO A 288 -15.40 -14.42 4.25
N THR A 289 -16.56 -14.89 3.80
CA THR A 289 -16.88 -16.31 3.53
C THR A 289 -16.50 -16.78 2.13
N VAL A 290 -15.98 -18.01 2.01
CA VAL A 290 -15.66 -18.67 0.73
C VAL A 290 -16.88 -19.43 0.18
N TYR A 291 -17.21 -19.20 -1.09
CA TYR A 291 -18.15 -20.03 -1.85
C TYR A 291 -17.41 -21.13 -2.63
N SER A 292 -18.03 -22.30 -2.82
CA SER A 292 -17.43 -23.45 -3.53
C SER A 292 -17.72 -23.45 -5.03
N GLU A 293 -16.83 -24.08 -5.81
CA GLU A 293 -16.85 -24.09 -7.29
C GLU A 293 -18.16 -24.64 -7.90
N GLU A 294 -18.89 -25.49 -7.18
CA GLU A 294 -20.18 -26.03 -7.63
C GLU A 294 -21.27 -24.95 -7.77
N GLN A 295 -21.13 -23.80 -7.10
CA GLN A 295 -22.04 -22.66 -7.23
C GLN A 295 -21.76 -21.80 -8.47
N LEU A 296 -20.51 -21.80 -8.97
CA LEU A 296 -20.13 -21.08 -10.20
C LEU A 296 -20.60 -21.80 -11.47
N ALA A 297 -20.79 -23.13 -11.41
CA ALA A 297 -21.12 -23.96 -12.57
C ALA A 297 -22.55 -23.79 -13.12
N LYS A 298 -23.50 -23.22 -12.37
CA LYS A 298 -24.94 -23.20 -12.74
C LYS A 298 -25.43 -21.96 -13.51
N ARG A 299 -24.56 -21.02 -13.89
CA ARG A 299 -24.97 -19.71 -14.48
C ARG A 299 -24.52 -19.42 -15.92
N LYS A 300 -24.25 -20.44 -16.75
CA LYS A 300 -24.06 -20.27 -18.20
C LYS A 300 -25.17 -20.92 -19.02
N LYS A 301 -26.07 -20.12 -19.61
CA LYS A 301 -26.78 -20.49 -20.84
C LYS A 301 -27.07 -19.29 -21.75
N TRP A 302 -26.19 -19.14 -22.76
CA TRP A 302 -26.44 -18.63 -24.11
C TRP A 302 -27.45 -17.49 -24.35
N LYS A 303 -26.93 -16.35 -24.85
CA LYS A 303 -27.42 -15.72 -26.10
C LYS A 303 -26.22 -15.14 -26.86
N ARG A 304 -26.11 -15.44 -28.16
CA ARG A 304 -25.17 -14.79 -29.09
C ARG A 304 -25.86 -13.56 -29.68
N ILE A 305 -25.18 -12.42 -29.68
CA ILE A 305 -25.49 -11.28 -30.56
C ILE A 305 -24.17 -10.81 -31.14
N ALA A 306 -24.07 -10.78 -32.46
CA ALA A 306 -22.95 -10.16 -33.16
C ALA A 306 -23.20 -8.64 -33.17
N ILE A 307 -22.23 -7.86 -32.70
CA ILE A 307 -22.24 -6.40 -32.84
C ILE A 307 -21.29 -6.06 -33.98
N GLY A 308 -21.86 -5.70 -35.13
CA GLY A 308 -21.10 -5.05 -36.20
C GLY A 308 -20.86 -3.60 -35.80
N VAL A 309 -19.60 -3.15 -35.89
CA VAL A 309 -19.24 -1.75 -35.64
C VAL A 309 -19.61 -0.94 -36.88
N ILE A 310 -20.62 -0.08 -36.75
CA ILE A 310 -20.90 0.98 -37.73
C ILE A 310 -20.20 2.24 -37.22
N ALA A 311 -19.27 2.76 -38.02
CA ALA A 311 -18.65 4.05 -37.76
C ALA A 311 -19.69 5.17 -37.92
N SER A 312 -19.75 6.07 -36.95
CA SER A 312 -20.42 7.36 -37.10
C SER A 312 -19.45 8.46 -36.65
N SER A 313 -19.33 9.47 -37.49
CA SER A 313 -18.33 10.52 -37.39
C SER A 313 -18.87 11.74 -36.64
N SER A 314 -18.26 12.09 -35.52
CA SER A 314 -18.31 13.45 -34.94
C SER A 314 -16.96 13.77 -34.30
N SER A 315 -16.53 15.03 -34.41
CA SER A 315 -15.12 15.43 -34.35
C SER A 315 -14.53 15.60 -32.95
N SER A 316 -13.20 15.43 -32.89
CA SER A 316 -12.24 16.04 -31.93
C SER A 316 -12.31 15.67 -30.43
N SER A 317 -11.99 14.41 -30.10
CA SER A 317 -11.09 14.06 -28.98
C SER A 317 -10.59 12.61 -29.09
N GLY A 318 -10.25 12.17 -30.30
CA GLY A 318 -9.95 10.76 -30.61
C GLY A 318 -8.55 10.33 -30.17
N ASN A 319 -8.49 9.19 -29.49
CA ASN A 319 -7.30 8.40 -29.15
C ASN A 319 -6.16 8.56 -30.19
N ALA A 320 -5.06 9.21 -29.78
CA ALA A 320 -3.96 9.57 -30.68
C ALA A 320 -3.25 8.35 -31.31
N ALA A 321 -3.28 7.19 -30.64
CA ALA A 321 -2.71 5.95 -31.15
C ALA A 321 -3.67 5.19 -32.10
N ALA A 322 -4.98 5.40 -32.02
CA ALA A 322 -5.96 4.67 -32.82
C ALA A 322 -5.93 5.04 -34.32
N GLY A 323 -5.51 6.27 -34.64
CA GLY A 323 -5.36 6.78 -36.02
C GLY A 323 -3.93 6.75 -36.57
N ALA A 324 -2.96 6.28 -35.80
CA ALA A 324 -1.56 6.26 -36.23
C ALA A 324 -1.36 5.35 -37.45
N SER A 325 -0.79 5.89 -38.52
CA SER A 325 -0.40 5.11 -39.71
C SER A 325 1.00 4.54 -39.52
N PRO A 326 1.25 3.29 -39.93
CA PRO A 326 2.57 2.68 -39.84
C PRO A 326 3.57 3.43 -40.71
N LYS A 327 4.78 3.66 -40.19
CA LYS A 327 5.88 4.31 -40.91
C LYS A 327 6.95 3.28 -41.23
N THR A 328 6.99 2.83 -42.48
CA THR A 328 7.84 1.69 -42.89
C THR A 328 8.67 1.94 -44.15
N SER A 329 8.82 3.18 -44.59
CA SER A 329 9.52 3.52 -45.85
C SER A 329 11.01 3.19 -45.86
N ASN A 330 11.65 2.98 -44.70
CA ASN A 330 13.03 2.48 -44.63
C ASN A 330 13.16 0.97 -44.94
N LEU A 331 12.05 0.24 -45.12
CA LEU A 331 12.01 -1.08 -45.72
C LEU A 331 11.95 -1.05 -47.27
N ASP A 332 11.67 0.12 -47.87
CA ASP A 332 11.51 0.21 -49.32
C ASP A 332 12.81 -0.16 -50.05
N GLY A 333 12.71 -1.07 -51.01
CA GLY A 333 13.88 -1.61 -51.73
C GLY A 333 14.76 -2.57 -50.94
N LYS A 334 14.42 -2.95 -49.70
CA LYS A 334 15.09 -4.02 -48.95
C LYS A 334 14.57 -5.39 -49.37
N ASP A 335 15.46 -6.37 -49.50
CA ASP A 335 15.05 -7.75 -49.79
C ASP A 335 14.53 -8.44 -48.52
N ARG A 336 13.23 -8.78 -48.52
CA ARG A 336 12.58 -9.50 -47.42
C ARG A 336 13.18 -10.89 -47.18
N ASN A 337 13.83 -11.49 -48.19
CA ASN A 337 14.49 -12.78 -48.04
C ASN A 337 15.80 -12.70 -47.25
N SER A 338 16.27 -11.49 -46.87
CA SER A 338 17.40 -11.34 -45.94
C SER A 338 17.08 -11.79 -44.51
N VAL A 339 15.80 -11.98 -44.16
CA VAL A 339 15.35 -12.54 -42.88
C VAL A 339 15.15 -14.06 -43.06
N PRO A 340 15.91 -14.91 -42.34
CA PRO A 340 15.73 -16.37 -42.38
C PRO A 340 14.31 -16.80 -42.05
N LYS A 341 13.85 -17.90 -42.66
CA LYS A 341 12.44 -18.34 -42.59
C LYS A 341 11.98 -18.63 -41.16
N GLU A 342 12.88 -19.11 -40.32
CA GLU A 342 12.67 -19.35 -38.89
C GLU A 342 12.45 -18.08 -38.05
N ASP A 343 12.85 -16.92 -38.56
CA ASP A 343 12.77 -15.62 -37.87
C ASP A 343 11.64 -14.73 -38.37
N GLN A 344 11.00 -15.08 -39.49
CA GLN A 344 9.89 -14.31 -40.06
C GLN A 344 8.70 -14.28 -39.08
N GLY A 345 8.16 -13.09 -38.82
CA GLY A 345 7.14 -12.86 -37.80
C GLY A 345 7.66 -12.74 -36.35
N THR A 346 8.95 -12.96 -36.09
CA THR A 346 9.55 -12.82 -34.76
C THR A 346 10.02 -11.38 -34.48
N ILE A 347 10.58 -11.13 -33.29
CA ILE A 347 11.23 -9.85 -32.96
C ILE A 347 12.37 -9.47 -33.92
N TYR A 348 12.96 -10.43 -34.64
CA TYR A 348 14.06 -10.22 -35.59
C TYR A 348 13.59 -9.92 -37.03
N ASP A 349 12.28 -9.85 -37.29
CA ASP A 349 11.71 -9.53 -38.61
C ASP A 349 11.11 -8.11 -38.64
N PRO A 350 11.80 -7.11 -39.23
CA PRO A 350 11.28 -5.76 -39.38
C PRO A 350 9.96 -5.66 -40.16
N TRP A 351 9.67 -6.59 -41.08
CA TRP A 351 8.38 -6.62 -41.79
C TRP A 351 7.22 -7.11 -40.91
N SER A 352 7.50 -7.54 -39.67
CA SER A 352 6.50 -7.91 -38.67
C SER A 352 6.26 -6.82 -37.60
N TRP A 353 7.03 -5.73 -37.66
CA TRP A 353 6.88 -4.58 -36.77
C TRP A 353 5.83 -3.61 -37.35
N PHE A 354 5.13 -2.90 -36.47
CA PHE A 354 4.14 -1.90 -36.86
C PHE A 354 4.79 -0.62 -37.41
N ASP A 355 5.96 -0.25 -36.88
CA ASP A 355 6.66 0.99 -37.17
C ASP A 355 8.15 0.69 -37.21
N THR A 356 8.82 1.09 -38.29
CA THR A 356 10.27 0.94 -38.48
C THR A 356 10.99 2.29 -38.56
N GLU A 357 10.32 3.43 -38.36
CA GLU A 357 10.94 4.78 -38.40
C GLU A 357 12.08 4.91 -37.36
N ASP A 358 13.18 5.51 -37.82
CA ASP A 358 14.47 5.69 -37.11
C ASP A 358 15.19 4.40 -36.66
N PHE A 359 14.65 3.21 -36.97
CA PHE A 359 15.30 1.92 -36.68
C PHE A 359 16.26 1.46 -37.79
N ASN A 360 17.34 0.79 -37.39
CA ASN A 360 18.17 0.00 -38.29
C ASN A 360 17.49 -1.36 -38.58
N VAL A 361 16.90 -1.47 -39.77
CA VAL A 361 16.17 -2.66 -40.26
C VAL A 361 17.07 -3.74 -40.84
N THR A 362 18.39 -3.68 -40.64
CA THR A 362 19.31 -4.74 -41.06
C THR A 362 19.15 -5.95 -40.13
N TYR A 363 18.87 -7.13 -40.70
CA TYR A 363 18.71 -8.36 -39.94
C TYR A 363 19.99 -8.69 -39.14
N THR A 364 19.83 -8.97 -37.85
CA THR A 364 20.86 -9.56 -36.99
C THR A 364 20.22 -10.31 -35.83
N LYS A 365 20.88 -11.40 -35.41
CA LYS A 365 20.56 -12.20 -34.21
C LYS A 365 21.47 -11.88 -33.01
N GLU A 366 22.34 -10.88 -33.14
CA GLU A 366 23.26 -10.50 -32.07
C GLU A 366 22.50 -10.01 -30.82
N THR A 367 23.03 -10.37 -29.66
CA THR A 367 22.48 -9.99 -28.36
C THR A 367 23.59 -9.58 -27.41
N VAL A 368 23.29 -8.70 -26.46
CA VAL A 368 24.15 -8.37 -25.32
C VAL A 368 23.33 -8.60 -24.05
N GLY A 369 23.85 -9.34 -23.07
CA GLY A 369 23.04 -9.81 -21.93
C GLY A 369 21.88 -10.74 -22.31
N GLY A 370 21.87 -11.26 -23.54
CA GLY A 370 20.71 -11.98 -24.10
C GLY A 370 19.52 -11.08 -24.45
N LEU A 371 19.75 -9.77 -24.66
CA LEU A 371 18.79 -8.81 -25.21
C LEU A 371 19.21 -8.40 -26.63
N PRO A 372 18.29 -8.32 -27.60
CA PRO A 372 18.62 -8.12 -29.01
C PRO A 372 19.09 -6.70 -29.32
N ILE A 373 20.01 -6.58 -30.28
CA ILE A 373 20.51 -5.27 -30.78
C ILE A 373 19.84 -4.82 -32.09
N ILE A 374 18.97 -5.65 -32.70
CA ILE A 374 18.28 -5.29 -33.95
C ILE A 374 17.45 -4.01 -33.76
N GLY A 375 17.42 -3.15 -34.78
CA GLY A 375 16.85 -1.81 -34.68
C GLY A 375 17.86 -0.72 -34.26
N LEU A 376 19.02 -1.06 -33.68
CA LEU A 376 20.00 -0.07 -33.27
C LEU A 376 20.90 0.45 -34.40
N ASN A 377 21.09 1.76 -34.43
CA ASN A 377 22.18 2.39 -35.17
C ASN A 377 23.49 2.23 -34.38
N SER A 378 24.56 1.78 -35.05
CA SER A 378 25.86 1.50 -34.43
C SER A 378 26.69 2.75 -34.14
N THR A 379 26.41 3.87 -34.82
CA THR A 379 27.01 5.18 -34.60
C THR A 379 26.13 6.03 -33.69
N TRP A 380 26.75 6.88 -32.87
CA TRP A 380 26.07 7.85 -32.01
C TRP A 380 26.92 9.13 -31.86
N ASN A 381 26.29 10.23 -31.45
CA ASN A 381 26.96 11.48 -31.11
C ASN A 381 26.50 11.97 -29.73
N ASP A 382 27.44 12.14 -28.81
CA ASP A 382 27.19 12.68 -27.47
C ASP A 382 27.60 14.16 -27.35
N ASP A 383 28.06 14.82 -28.42
CA ASP A 383 28.31 16.28 -28.45
C ASP A 383 26.98 17.04 -28.67
N VAL A 384 26.10 16.96 -27.67
CA VAL A 384 24.78 17.62 -27.65
C VAL A 384 24.45 18.09 -26.24
N GLN A 385 24.05 19.35 -26.10
CA GLN A 385 23.62 19.96 -24.85
C GLN A 385 22.09 20.14 -24.82
N ALA A 386 21.41 19.68 -23.75
CA ALA A 386 19.97 19.88 -23.59
C ALA A 386 19.60 21.37 -23.58
N ASN A 387 20.16 22.10 -22.62
CA ASN A 387 19.86 23.50 -22.36
C ASN A 387 21.06 24.20 -21.67
N PRO A 388 21.11 25.54 -21.58
CA PRO A 388 22.26 26.27 -21.03
C PRO A 388 22.61 25.99 -19.56
N GLN A 389 21.70 25.39 -18.77
CA GLN A 389 21.91 25.08 -17.36
C GLN A 389 22.52 23.68 -17.14
N ALA A 390 22.44 22.80 -18.13
CA ALA A 390 22.97 21.45 -18.08
C ALA A 390 24.23 21.31 -18.95
N PRO A 391 25.26 20.56 -18.51
CA PRO A 391 26.42 20.27 -19.35
C PRO A 391 26.05 19.40 -20.57
N ASN A 392 26.87 19.49 -21.62
CA ASN A 392 26.83 18.65 -22.81
C ASN A 392 26.84 17.16 -22.42
N LEU A 393 26.25 16.23 -23.20
CA LEU A 393 26.17 14.82 -22.84
C LEU A 393 27.55 14.16 -22.66
N GLN A 394 28.53 14.51 -23.48
CA GLN A 394 29.91 14.03 -23.31
C GLN A 394 30.59 14.50 -22.01
N ASP A 395 30.08 15.57 -21.39
CA ASP A 395 30.57 16.12 -20.13
C ASP A 395 29.85 15.53 -18.91
N GLN A 396 30.54 15.49 -17.77
CA GLN A 396 30.00 14.91 -16.54
C GLN A 396 28.99 15.86 -15.85
N PHE A 397 27.73 15.44 -15.76
CA PHE A 397 26.71 16.08 -14.91
C PHE A 397 27.12 16.04 -13.44
N GLN A 398 27.08 17.20 -12.77
CA GLN A 398 27.55 17.34 -11.39
C GLN A 398 26.40 17.09 -10.39
N TYR A 399 25.96 15.83 -10.32
CA TYR A 399 24.91 15.39 -9.38
C TYR A 399 25.17 15.85 -7.94
N GLY A 400 24.13 16.36 -7.27
CA GLY A 400 24.22 16.92 -5.93
C GLY A 400 24.85 18.32 -5.84
N LYS A 401 25.34 18.89 -6.94
CA LYS A 401 25.69 20.32 -7.08
C LYS A 401 24.77 21.06 -8.06
N GLN A 402 24.27 20.35 -9.05
CA GLN A 402 23.26 20.80 -10.00
C GLN A 402 21.99 19.96 -9.78
N PRO A 403 20.80 20.57 -9.72
CA PRO A 403 19.56 19.83 -9.59
C PRO A 403 19.22 19.12 -10.90
N ILE A 404 18.68 17.92 -10.79
CA ILE A 404 17.97 17.24 -11.87
C ILE A 404 16.67 17.99 -12.15
N ARG A 405 16.39 18.32 -13.41
CA ARG A 405 15.11 18.88 -13.87
C ARG A 405 14.56 17.98 -14.96
N GLY A 406 13.83 16.96 -14.53
CA GLY A 406 13.38 15.88 -15.38
C GLY A 406 11.87 15.77 -15.52
N VAL A 407 11.47 14.88 -16.43
CA VAL A 407 10.08 14.46 -16.58
C VAL A 407 9.99 12.96 -16.82
N ASN A 408 8.91 12.34 -16.39
CA ASN A 408 8.61 10.95 -16.67
C ASN A 408 7.93 10.81 -18.04
N VAL A 409 8.18 9.69 -18.73
CA VAL A 409 7.35 9.22 -19.85
C VAL A 409 6.45 8.05 -19.41
N GLY A 410 5.73 8.28 -18.29
CA GLY A 410 4.76 7.34 -17.71
C GLY A 410 3.59 7.04 -18.66
N GLY A 411 2.94 5.89 -18.46
CA GLY A 411 1.89 5.40 -19.36
C GLY A 411 2.34 4.96 -20.76
N TRP A 412 3.64 5.00 -21.09
CA TRP A 412 4.15 4.63 -22.43
C TRP A 412 4.51 3.14 -22.56
N LEU A 413 5.62 2.69 -21.97
CA LEU A 413 6.13 1.30 -22.06
C LEU A 413 5.52 0.36 -21.01
N ASN A 414 4.64 0.92 -20.18
CA ASN A 414 3.89 0.32 -19.10
C ASN A 414 2.66 1.24 -18.94
N ILE A 415 1.44 0.73 -19.17
CA ILE A 415 0.25 1.60 -19.24
C ILE A 415 -0.47 1.77 -17.91
N GLU A 416 -1.11 2.93 -17.75
CA GLU A 416 -1.80 3.32 -16.52
C GLU A 416 -3.18 3.88 -16.84
N PRO A 417 -4.25 3.41 -16.17
CA PRO A 417 -5.62 3.79 -16.53
C PRO A 417 -5.91 5.29 -16.51
N PHE A 418 -5.24 6.07 -15.66
CA PHE A 418 -5.49 7.52 -15.58
C PHE A 418 -4.70 8.33 -16.63
N ILE A 419 -3.57 7.79 -17.13
CA ILE A 419 -2.76 8.40 -18.17
C ILE A 419 -3.37 8.12 -19.55
N THR A 420 -3.81 6.87 -19.77
CA THR A 420 -4.40 6.38 -21.03
C THR A 420 -5.80 5.75 -20.82
N PRO A 421 -6.79 6.52 -20.31
CA PRO A 421 -8.14 6.01 -20.04
C PRO A 421 -8.86 5.43 -21.25
N SER A 422 -8.48 5.76 -22.49
CA SER A 422 -9.08 5.20 -23.71
C SER A 422 -8.99 3.67 -23.81
N PHE A 423 -7.98 3.05 -23.19
CA PHE A 423 -7.88 1.58 -23.09
C PHE A 423 -8.91 0.96 -22.13
N PHE A 424 -9.43 1.73 -21.17
CA PHE A 424 -10.22 1.23 -20.04
C PHE A 424 -11.69 1.67 -20.11
N GLU A 425 -11.97 2.86 -20.64
CA GLU A 425 -13.31 3.49 -20.64
C GLU A 425 -14.40 2.68 -21.37
N ASN A 426 -14.00 1.83 -22.33
CA ASN A 426 -14.91 0.96 -23.08
C ASN A 426 -15.26 -0.36 -22.37
N PHE A 427 -14.66 -0.63 -21.20
CA PHE A 427 -14.93 -1.81 -20.39
C PHE A 427 -15.80 -1.47 -19.17
N GLY A 428 -16.87 -2.23 -18.94
CA GLY A 428 -17.66 -2.08 -17.73
C GLY A 428 -17.03 -2.82 -16.55
N SER A 429 -17.41 -2.50 -15.31
CA SER A 429 -16.89 -3.18 -14.10
C SER A 429 -17.07 -4.71 -14.13
N LYS A 430 -18.07 -5.21 -14.87
CA LYS A 430 -18.31 -6.65 -15.11
C LYS A 430 -17.23 -7.34 -15.96
N ASP A 431 -16.44 -6.58 -16.72
CA ASP A 431 -15.41 -7.09 -17.61
C ASP A 431 -14.07 -7.31 -16.89
N GLY A 432 -13.89 -6.70 -15.71
CA GLY A 432 -12.73 -6.93 -14.83
C GLY A 432 -11.41 -6.38 -15.35
N VAL A 433 -11.45 -5.40 -16.26
CA VAL A 433 -10.25 -4.74 -16.82
C VAL A 433 -9.89 -3.54 -15.95
N VAL A 434 -8.76 -3.62 -15.25
CA VAL A 434 -8.33 -2.64 -14.24
C VAL A 434 -6.85 -2.23 -14.35
N ASP A 435 -6.06 -2.98 -15.12
CA ASP A 435 -4.61 -2.85 -15.28
C ASP A 435 -4.14 -3.42 -16.64
N GLU A 436 -2.86 -3.32 -16.97
CA GLU A 436 -2.29 -3.89 -18.21
C GLU A 436 -2.52 -5.42 -18.27
N TRP A 437 -2.28 -6.15 -17.17
CA TRP A 437 -2.49 -7.60 -17.10
C TRP A 437 -3.89 -8.03 -17.56
N THR A 438 -4.93 -7.43 -16.99
CA THR A 438 -6.33 -7.77 -17.28
C THR A 438 -6.77 -7.26 -18.66
N LEU A 439 -6.25 -6.12 -19.12
CA LEU A 439 -6.47 -5.63 -20.48
C LEU A 439 -5.92 -6.61 -21.52
N LEU A 440 -4.65 -7.00 -21.42
CA LEU A 440 -4.03 -7.88 -22.42
C LEU A 440 -4.64 -9.28 -22.37
N THR A 441 -5.02 -9.77 -21.17
CA THR A 441 -5.82 -11.00 -21.00
C THR A 441 -7.16 -10.92 -21.75
N LYS A 442 -7.85 -9.77 -21.67
CA LYS A 442 -9.15 -9.53 -22.31
C LYS A 442 -9.05 -9.42 -23.83
N LEU A 443 -8.00 -8.77 -24.33
CA LEU A 443 -7.75 -8.58 -25.77
C LEU A 443 -7.27 -9.87 -26.46
N GLY A 444 -6.53 -10.71 -25.76
CA GLY A 444 -5.85 -11.89 -26.31
C GLY A 444 -4.60 -11.52 -27.13
N PRO A 445 -3.67 -12.47 -27.33
CA PRO A 445 -2.28 -12.16 -27.72
C PRO A 445 -2.14 -11.40 -29.05
N THR A 446 -2.92 -11.72 -30.07
CA THR A 446 -2.85 -11.06 -31.39
C THR A 446 -3.31 -9.60 -31.32
N THR A 447 -4.46 -9.36 -30.69
CA THR A 447 -5.03 -8.01 -30.51
C THR A 447 -4.16 -7.20 -29.56
N ALA A 448 -3.69 -7.81 -28.46
CA ALA A 448 -2.75 -7.22 -27.52
C ALA A 448 -1.49 -6.70 -28.23
N LYS A 449 -0.77 -7.55 -28.99
CA LYS A 449 0.42 -7.14 -29.76
C LYS A 449 0.12 -5.93 -30.65
N SER A 450 -0.92 -6.01 -31.49
CA SER A 450 -1.26 -4.93 -32.41
C SER A 450 -1.66 -3.62 -31.71
N THR A 451 -2.37 -3.72 -30.59
CA THR A 451 -2.85 -2.57 -29.82
C THR A 451 -1.70 -1.85 -29.11
N MET A 452 -0.87 -2.59 -28.38
CA MET A 452 0.23 -2.01 -27.61
C MET A 452 1.38 -1.54 -28.51
N GLU A 453 1.65 -2.21 -29.62
CA GLU A 453 2.72 -1.78 -30.52
C GLU A 453 2.39 -0.43 -31.21
N LYS A 454 1.11 -0.20 -31.54
CA LYS A 454 0.62 1.11 -31.99
C LYS A 454 0.80 2.18 -30.91
N HIS A 455 0.48 1.86 -29.67
CA HIS A 455 0.68 2.74 -28.52
C HIS A 455 2.15 3.12 -28.33
N TYR A 456 3.05 2.14 -28.33
CA TYR A 456 4.49 2.36 -28.20
C TYR A 456 5.06 3.20 -29.35
N SER A 457 4.51 3.07 -30.57
CA SER A 457 4.89 3.88 -31.73
C SER A 457 4.41 5.34 -31.63
N ALA A 458 3.17 5.57 -31.16
CA ALA A 458 2.48 6.84 -31.35
C ALA A 458 2.36 7.74 -30.10
N PHE A 459 2.39 7.20 -28.88
CA PHE A 459 2.12 7.99 -27.66
C PHE A 459 3.29 8.91 -27.28
N ILE A 460 4.52 8.40 -27.38
CA ILE A 460 5.76 9.16 -27.20
C ILE A 460 6.54 9.07 -28.50
N THR A 461 6.91 10.24 -29.05
CA THR A 461 7.46 10.37 -30.41
C THR A 461 8.80 11.11 -30.39
N LYS A 462 9.48 11.20 -31.54
CA LYS A 462 10.68 12.04 -31.70
C LYS A 462 10.45 13.49 -31.29
N GLN A 463 9.28 14.05 -31.63
CA GLN A 463 8.91 15.43 -31.29
C GLN A 463 8.78 15.60 -29.77
N THR A 464 8.29 14.59 -29.05
CA THR A 464 8.18 14.62 -27.59
C THR A 464 9.51 14.99 -26.91
N PHE A 465 10.63 14.43 -27.36
CA PHE A 465 11.94 14.73 -26.76
C PHE A 465 12.49 16.11 -27.15
N ALA A 466 12.15 16.61 -28.36
CA ALA A 466 12.43 17.98 -28.75
C ALA A 466 11.62 18.99 -27.91
N ASP A 467 10.36 18.68 -27.62
CA ASP A 467 9.49 19.49 -26.77
C ASP A 467 9.93 19.46 -25.29
N ILE A 468 10.38 18.31 -24.78
CA ILE A 468 10.96 18.18 -23.43
C ILE A 468 12.22 19.04 -23.28
N ARG A 469 13.12 19.02 -24.29
CA ARG A 469 14.28 19.90 -24.36
C ARG A 469 13.85 21.37 -24.45
N ALA A 470 12.85 21.68 -25.27
CA ALA A 470 12.29 23.02 -25.39
C ALA A 470 11.65 23.52 -24.08
N ALA A 471 11.11 22.62 -23.25
CA ALA A 471 10.63 22.90 -21.89
C ALA A 471 11.77 23.10 -20.87
N GLY A 472 13.04 23.07 -21.30
CA GLY A 472 14.20 23.34 -20.44
C GLY A 472 14.57 22.20 -19.49
N MET A 473 14.07 20.99 -19.72
CA MET A 473 14.47 19.79 -18.99
C MET A 473 15.90 19.35 -19.37
N ASP A 474 16.50 18.52 -18.52
CA ASP A 474 17.80 17.89 -18.75
C ASP A 474 17.80 16.35 -18.59
N HIS A 475 16.78 15.79 -17.92
CA HIS A 475 16.62 14.34 -17.76
C HIS A 475 15.24 13.83 -18.16
N VAL A 476 15.14 12.56 -18.53
CA VAL A 476 13.88 11.83 -18.74
C VAL A 476 13.93 10.49 -18.01
N ARG A 477 12.89 10.19 -17.22
CA ARG A 477 12.71 8.89 -16.55
C ARG A 477 11.79 8.00 -17.39
N PHE A 478 12.20 6.75 -17.58
CA PHE A 478 11.55 5.75 -18.43
C PHE A 478 11.00 4.59 -17.57
N PRO A 479 9.74 4.67 -17.11
CA PRO A 479 9.02 3.55 -16.54
C PRO A 479 8.87 2.39 -17.54
N PHE A 480 9.25 1.17 -17.15
CA PHE A 480 8.96 -0.05 -17.91
C PHE A 480 8.69 -1.26 -17.01
N GLY A 481 7.79 -2.13 -17.45
CA GLY A 481 7.56 -3.43 -16.80
C GLY A 481 8.56 -4.50 -17.23
N TYR A 482 8.77 -5.51 -16.39
CA TYR A 482 9.74 -6.59 -16.65
C TYR A 482 9.56 -7.34 -17.98
N TRP A 483 8.34 -7.36 -18.54
CA TRP A 483 8.00 -8.00 -19.81
C TRP A 483 8.73 -7.39 -21.03
N ILE A 484 9.31 -6.19 -20.87
CA ILE A 484 10.23 -5.61 -21.84
C ILE A 484 11.49 -6.48 -22.04
N VAL A 485 11.90 -7.22 -21.01
CA VAL A 485 13.04 -8.14 -21.03
C VAL A 485 12.58 -9.58 -21.28
N GLN A 486 11.60 -10.05 -20.51
CA GLN A 486 11.16 -11.45 -20.55
C GLN A 486 9.79 -11.62 -19.88
N THR A 487 8.95 -12.52 -20.39
CA THR A 487 7.71 -12.98 -19.75
C THR A 487 7.87 -14.37 -19.13
N TYR A 488 6.99 -14.73 -18.21
CA TYR A 488 6.92 -16.03 -17.55
C TYR A 488 5.59 -16.75 -17.83
N ASP A 489 5.51 -18.04 -17.49
CA ASP A 489 4.32 -18.87 -17.71
C ASP A 489 3.07 -18.25 -17.06
N GLY A 490 2.04 -18.02 -17.88
CA GLY A 490 0.78 -17.41 -17.46
C GLY A 490 0.71 -15.88 -17.62
N ASP A 491 1.79 -15.22 -18.03
CA ASP A 491 1.79 -13.79 -18.34
C ASP A 491 0.98 -13.49 -19.63
N PRO A 492 0.13 -12.45 -19.64
CA PRO A 492 -0.57 -11.97 -20.83
C PRO A 492 0.23 -10.90 -21.60
N TYR A 493 1.37 -10.46 -21.05
CA TYR A 493 2.20 -9.40 -21.62
C TYR A 493 2.86 -9.81 -22.94
N ILE A 494 3.27 -8.80 -23.71
CA ILE A 494 3.86 -8.98 -25.04
C ILE A 494 5.39 -8.96 -24.90
N PRO A 495 6.09 -10.10 -25.02
CA PRO A 495 7.52 -10.17 -24.74
C PRO A 495 8.34 -9.32 -25.71
N GLN A 496 9.24 -8.49 -25.16
CA GLN A 496 10.29 -7.76 -25.89
C GLN A 496 9.83 -6.81 -27.02
N VAL A 497 8.53 -6.54 -27.18
CA VAL A 497 8.04 -5.58 -28.19
C VAL A 497 8.34 -4.14 -27.77
N SER A 498 8.16 -3.78 -26.50
CA SER A 498 8.51 -2.46 -25.96
C SER A 498 10.03 -2.21 -25.93
N TRP A 499 10.87 -3.24 -26.03
CA TRP A 499 12.34 -3.13 -25.93
C TRP A 499 12.92 -2.20 -27.00
N ARG A 500 12.53 -2.39 -28.27
CA ARG A 500 12.99 -1.51 -29.36
C ARG A 500 12.54 -0.06 -29.16
N TYR A 501 11.35 0.18 -28.60
CA TYR A 501 10.85 1.52 -28.34
C TYR A 501 11.59 2.22 -27.19
N LEU A 502 11.97 1.50 -26.12
CA LEU A 502 12.90 2.02 -25.09
C LEU A 502 14.20 2.50 -25.74
N LEU A 503 14.83 1.66 -26.56
CA LEU A 503 16.09 1.99 -27.21
C LEU A 503 15.94 3.19 -28.16
N ARG A 504 14.85 3.26 -28.94
CA ARG A 504 14.54 4.42 -29.79
C ARG A 504 14.36 5.71 -28.98
N GLY A 505 13.69 5.65 -27.83
CA GLY A 505 13.55 6.79 -26.92
C GLY A 505 14.89 7.24 -26.31
N ILE A 506 15.80 6.32 -25.99
CA ILE A 506 17.16 6.67 -25.55
C ILE A 506 17.95 7.39 -26.66
N GLU A 507 17.80 6.97 -27.93
CA GLU A 507 18.39 7.69 -29.06
C GLU A 507 17.77 9.10 -29.24
N TYR A 508 16.46 9.26 -29.03
CA TYR A 508 15.81 10.58 -29.04
C TYR A 508 16.23 11.47 -27.88
N CYS A 509 16.49 10.92 -26.69
CA CYS A 509 17.13 11.65 -25.60
C CYS A 509 18.51 12.15 -26.01
N ARG A 510 19.37 11.27 -26.55
CA ARG A 510 20.72 11.63 -27.00
C ARG A 510 20.71 12.75 -28.05
N GLN A 511 19.86 12.64 -29.07
CA GLN A 511 19.68 13.66 -30.11
C GLN A 511 19.26 15.04 -29.56
N ASN A 512 18.70 15.08 -28.35
CA ASN A 512 18.25 16.29 -27.66
C ASN A 512 19.14 16.69 -26.48
N GLY A 513 20.27 16.02 -26.25
CA GLY A 513 21.16 16.30 -25.12
C GLY A 513 20.61 15.88 -23.75
N LEU A 514 19.49 15.14 -23.72
CA LEU A 514 18.78 14.72 -22.52
C LEU A 514 19.40 13.44 -21.95
N ARG A 515 19.49 13.38 -20.62
CA ARG A 515 19.97 12.21 -19.87
C ARG A 515 18.81 11.29 -19.49
N VAL A 516 19.11 10.02 -19.21
CA VAL A 516 18.12 8.96 -19.02
C VAL A 516 18.23 8.36 -17.62
N ASN A 517 17.08 8.25 -16.95
CA ASN A 517 16.86 7.39 -15.81
C ASN A 517 16.02 6.18 -16.23
N LEU A 518 16.61 4.99 -16.21
CA LEU A 518 15.88 3.73 -16.45
C LEU A 518 15.12 3.34 -15.18
N ASP A 519 13.86 2.94 -15.29
CA ASP A 519 13.06 2.59 -14.11
C ASP A 519 12.29 1.28 -14.31
N LEU A 520 12.67 0.24 -13.54
CA LEU A 520 11.94 -1.03 -13.51
C LEU A 520 10.66 -0.84 -12.68
N HIS A 521 9.61 -0.41 -13.37
CA HIS A 521 8.37 0.07 -12.78
C HIS A 521 7.42 -1.06 -12.35
N GLY A 522 7.54 -2.23 -12.96
CA GLY A 522 6.80 -3.44 -12.59
C GLY A 522 7.72 -4.64 -12.44
N ALA A 523 7.84 -5.18 -11.22
CA ALA A 523 8.57 -6.41 -10.94
C ALA A 523 7.67 -7.67 -11.07
N PRO A 524 8.24 -8.86 -11.37
CA PRO A 524 7.49 -10.12 -11.35
C PRO A 524 6.73 -10.32 -10.04
N GLY A 525 5.43 -10.62 -10.14
CA GLY A 525 4.55 -10.79 -8.98
C GLY A 525 4.04 -9.49 -8.33
N SER A 526 4.40 -8.30 -8.83
CA SER A 526 4.14 -6.98 -8.25
C SER A 526 4.81 -6.72 -6.89
N GLN A 527 5.45 -5.55 -6.77
CA GLN A 527 6.11 -5.04 -5.57
C GLN A 527 5.20 -4.17 -4.67
N ASN A 528 4.01 -3.78 -5.14
CA ASN A 528 3.12 -2.85 -4.43
C ASN A 528 1.62 -3.18 -4.50
N GLY A 529 1.20 -4.02 -5.46
CA GLY A 529 -0.19 -4.43 -5.66
C GLY A 529 -1.06 -3.40 -6.38
N TRP A 530 -0.45 -2.40 -7.01
CA TRP A 530 -1.13 -1.29 -7.69
C TRP A 530 -1.12 -1.46 -9.22
N ASN A 531 -2.06 -0.81 -9.91
CA ASN A 531 -2.26 -1.02 -11.36
C ASN A 531 -1.01 -0.71 -12.20
N HIS A 532 -0.27 0.34 -11.84
CA HIS A 532 0.92 0.80 -12.54
C HIS A 532 2.12 -0.15 -12.40
N SER A 533 2.12 -1.13 -11.48
CA SER A 533 3.12 -2.22 -11.53
C SER A 533 2.80 -3.26 -12.63
N GLY A 534 1.83 -2.97 -13.50
CA GLY A 534 1.25 -3.86 -14.52
C GLY A 534 0.12 -4.77 -14.01
N ARG A 535 0.06 -5.02 -12.70
CA ARG A 535 -0.87 -5.99 -12.09
C ARG A 535 -1.30 -5.60 -10.68
N GLN A 536 -2.54 -5.13 -10.57
CA GLN A 536 -3.21 -4.81 -9.32
C GLN A 536 -3.53 -6.09 -8.52
N GLY A 537 -3.41 -6.04 -7.19
CA GLY A 537 -3.82 -7.11 -6.28
C GLY A 537 -2.76 -7.51 -5.25
N VAL A 538 -2.49 -8.81 -5.14
CA VAL A 538 -1.60 -9.36 -4.10
C VAL A 538 -0.14 -9.13 -4.46
N ILE A 539 0.62 -8.53 -3.54
CA ILE A 539 2.08 -8.38 -3.61
C ILE A 539 2.74 -9.77 -3.53
N GLY A 540 3.28 -10.24 -4.65
CA GLY A 540 3.96 -11.52 -4.81
C GLY A 540 5.47 -11.42 -5.02
N TRP A 541 6.04 -10.21 -5.02
CA TRP A 541 7.48 -9.97 -5.00
C TRP A 541 8.01 -10.01 -3.55
N LEU A 542 9.05 -10.80 -3.26
CA LEU A 542 9.60 -11.06 -1.89
C LEU A 542 8.61 -11.63 -0.85
N ASN A 543 7.35 -11.82 -1.23
CA ASN A 543 6.22 -12.22 -0.37
C ASN A 543 5.41 -13.37 -1.01
N GLY A 544 4.68 -14.12 -0.19
CA GLY A 544 3.94 -15.31 -0.63
C GLY A 544 4.83 -16.50 -0.99
N THR A 545 4.24 -17.55 -1.58
CA THR A 545 4.92 -18.82 -1.89
C THR A 545 6.00 -18.65 -2.96
N ASP A 546 5.76 -17.80 -3.96
CA ASP A 546 6.69 -17.55 -5.07
C ASP A 546 7.56 -16.30 -4.84
N GLY A 547 7.54 -15.73 -3.62
CA GLY A 547 8.20 -14.46 -3.31
C GLY A 547 9.71 -14.45 -3.58
N ASP A 548 10.41 -15.52 -3.15
CA ASP A 548 11.85 -15.65 -3.37
C ASP A 548 12.18 -15.97 -4.85
N LEU A 549 11.28 -16.67 -5.57
CA LEU A 549 11.39 -16.92 -7.01
C LEU A 549 11.25 -15.63 -7.82
N ASN A 550 10.25 -14.81 -7.50
CA ASN A 550 10.03 -13.52 -8.14
C ASN A 550 11.16 -12.53 -7.82
N ALA A 551 11.71 -12.57 -6.60
CA ALA A 551 12.89 -11.81 -6.23
C ALA A 551 14.13 -12.21 -7.05
N GLN A 552 14.35 -13.51 -7.27
CA GLN A 552 15.44 -13.99 -8.14
C GLN A 552 15.21 -13.59 -9.60
N ARG A 553 14.00 -13.78 -10.14
CA ARG A 553 13.63 -13.32 -11.49
C ARG A 553 13.96 -11.84 -11.69
N THR A 554 13.68 -11.00 -10.69
CA THR A 554 14.01 -9.56 -10.74
C THR A 554 15.52 -9.30 -10.82
N LEU A 555 16.35 -10.11 -10.11
CA LEU A 555 17.81 -10.05 -10.25
C LEU A 555 18.27 -10.52 -11.64
N ASP A 556 17.66 -11.56 -12.20
CA ASP A 556 17.98 -12.07 -13.53
C ASP A 556 17.64 -11.02 -14.62
N ILE A 557 16.52 -10.31 -14.47
CA ILE A 557 16.12 -9.17 -15.31
C ILE A 557 17.16 -8.05 -15.21
N HIS A 558 17.59 -7.68 -13.98
CA HIS A 558 18.64 -6.69 -13.81
C HIS A 558 19.94 -7.10 -14.49
N HIS A 559 20.38 -8.36 -14.37
CA HIS A 559 21.61 -8.84 -15.01
C HIS A 559 21.59 -8.65 -16.54
N LYS A 560 20.46 -8.97 -17.17
CA LYS A 560 20.27 -8.77 -18.62
C LYS A 560 20.39 -7.28 -18.99
N LEU A 561 19.74 -6.41 -18.21
CA LEU A 561 19.72 -4.96 -18.42
C LEU A 561 21.09 -4.31 -18.14
N SER A 562 21.75 -4.66 -17.04
CA SER A 562 23.04 -4.10 -16.64
C SER A 562 24.14 -4.46 -17.64
N VAL A 563 24.23 -5.74 -18.04
CA VAL A 563 25.19 -6.18 -19.07
C VAL A 563 24.94 -5.47 -20.41
N PHE A 564 23.68 -5.23 -20.77
CA PHE A 564 23.35 -4.49 -21.98
C PHE A 564 23.69 -2.99 -21.89
N PHE A 565 23.34 -2.32 -20.78
CA PHE A 565 23.55 -0.88 -20.62
C PHE A 565 24.97 -0.50 -20.15
N ALA A 566 25.83 -1.47 -19.80
CA ALA A 566 27.26 -1.25 -19.57
C ALA A 566 28.07 -0.99 -20.84
N GLN A 567 27.48 -1.18 -22.04
CA GLN A 567 28.14 -0.89 -23.31
C GLN A 567 28.54 0.60 -23.42
N PRO A 568 29.72 0.93 -24.00
CA PRO A 568 30.24 2.30 -24.06
C PRO A 568 29.26 3.36 -24.58
N ARG A 569 28.40 3.01 -25.55
CA ARG A 569 27.38 3.90 -26.13
C ARG A 569 26.43 4.51 -25.10
N TYR A 570 26.15 3.82 -24.00
CA TYR A 570 25.15 4.26 -23.03
C TYR A 570 25.74 5.09 -21.89
N LYS A 571 27.07 5.06 -21.69
CA LYS A 571 27.76 5.68 -20.55
C LYS A 571 27.40 7.15 -20.29
N ASN A 572 27.19 7.92 -21.36
CA ASN A 572 26.95 9.36 -21.31
C ASN A 572 25.46 9.73 -21.27
N VAL A 573 24.57 8.83 -21.72
CA VAL A 573 23.12 9.08 -21.81
C VAL A 573 22.33 8.36 -20.73
N VAL A 574 22.62 7.08 -20.43
CA VAL A 574 22.02 6.32 -19.32
C VAL A 574 22.85 6.58 -18.06
N THR A 575 22.59 7.73 -17.44
CA THR A 575 23.34 8.21 -16.27
C THR A 575 22.70 7.80 -14.94
N MET A 576 21.45 7.31 -14.97
CA MET A 576 20.71 6.84 -13.79
C MET A 576 20.03 5.48 -14.08
N TYR A 577 20.04 4.58 -13.09
CA TYR A 577 19.55 3.20 -13.21
C TYR A 577 18.74 2.83 -11.96
N GLY A 578 17.43 2.69 -12.10
CA GLY A 578 16.48 2.31 -11.05
C GLY A 578 16.43 0.81 -10.77
N LEU A 579 16.38 0.45 -9.48
CA LEU A 579 16.21 -0.94 -9.04
C LEU A 579 14.75 -1.41 -9.16
N VAL A 580 13.83 -0.76 -8.47
CA VAL A 580 12.40 -1.06 -8.56
C VAL A 580 11.60 0.15 -8.10
N ASN A 581 10.54 0.48 -8.84
CA ASN A 581 9.64 1.55 -8.47
C ASN A 581 8.82 1.19 -7.21
N GLU A 582 8.67 2.14 -6.28
CA GLU A 582 7.71 2.07 -5.16
C GLU A 582 7.53 0.69 -4.48
N PRO A 583 8.60 0.02 -3.98
CA PRO A 583 8.44 -1.24 -3.25
C PRO A 583 7.66 -0.97 -1.95
N ARG A 584 6.50 -1.59 -1.76
CA ARG A 584 5.57 -1.19 -0.68
C ARG A 584 5.99 -1.76 0.68
N ASN A 585 7.03 -1.19 1.27
CA ASN A 585 7.70 -1.70 2.48
C ASN A 585 6.81 -1.70 3.75
N VAL A 586 5.67 -1.01 3.72
CA VAL A 586 4.62 -1.09 4.75
C VAL A 586 3.85 -2.43 4.74
N GLU A 587 3.90 -3.19 3.64
CA GLU A 587 3.32 -4.54 3.51
C GLU A 587 4.37 -5.64 3.21
N LEU A 588 5.60 -5.27 2.90
CA LEU A 588 6.74 -6.17 2.70
C LEU A 588 7.62 -6.28 3.95
N ASP A 589 8.41 -7.36 4.05
CA ASP A 589 9.50 -7.42 5.03
C ASP A 589 10.64 -6.50 4.57
N THR A 590 10.73 -5.32 5.19
CA THR A 590 11.76 -4.32 4.93
C THR A 590 13.19 -4.89 4.96
N SER A 591 13.46 -5.86 5.84
CA SER A 591 14.79 -6.46 5.95
C SER A 591 15.14 -7.29 4.70
N LYS A 592 14.14 -7.99 4.13
CA LYS A 592 14.29 -8.67 2.84
C LYS A 592 14.48 -7.69 1.69
N VAL A 593 13.74 -6.57 1.66
CA VAL A 593 13.86 -5.56 0.59
C VAL A 593 15.25 -4.92 0.60
N ILE A 594 15.79 -4.57 1.77
CA ILE A 594 17.16 -4.04 1.89
C ILE A 594 18.19 -5.10 1.48
N ALA A 595 18.03 -6.35 1.93
CA ALA A 595 18.95 -7.44 1.58
C ALA A 595 18.91 -7.79 0.08
N TRP A 596 17.75 -7.72 -0.56
CA TRP A 596 17.59 -7.87 -2.01
C TRP A 596 18.22 -6.70 -2.76
N SER A 597 17.97 -5.47 -2.31
CA SER A 597 18.54 -4.25 -2.93
C SER A 597 20.07 -4.30 -2.90
N GLN A 598 20.67 -4.73 -1.78
CA GLN A 598 22.12 -4.91 -1.69
C GLN A 598 22.65 -5.97 -2.67
N LYS A 599 21.93 -7.06 -2.92
CA LYS A 599 22.30 -8.05 -3.96
C LYS A 599 22.23 -7.44 -5.36
N ALA A 600 21.14 -6.74 -5.67
CA ALA A 600 20.95 -6.07 -6.95
C ALA A 600 22.08 -5.05 -7.22
N ILE A 601 22.37 -4.17 -6.25
CA ILE A 601 23.46 -3.19 -6.32
C ILE A 601 24.80 -3.88 -6.61
N THR A 602 25.16 -4.91 -5.84
CA THR A 602 26.43 -5.64 -6.03
C THR A 602 26.51 -6.26 -7.43
N GLN A 603 25.44 -6.89 -7.90
CA GLN A 603 25.39 -7.50 -9.23
C GLN A 603 25.51 -6.46 -10.35
N ILE A 604 24.71 -5.39 -10.31
CA ILE A 604 24.71 -4.30 -11.30
C ILE A 604 26.07 -3.62 -11.38
N ARG A 605 26.78 -3.46 -10.25
CA ARG A 605 28.16 -2.93 -10.22
C ARG A 605 29.17 -3.92 -10.79
N ASN A 606 29.04 -5.23 -10.53
CA ASN A 606 29.88 -6.27 -11.14
C ASN A 606 29.68 -6.38 -12.65
N ASP A 607 28.47 -6.08 -13.13
CA ASP A 607 28.12 -5.98 -14.56
C ASP A 607 28.63 -4.67 -15.21
N ASN A 608 29.46 -3.89 -14.50
CA ASN A 608 30.14 -2.66 -14.94
C ASN A 608 29.25 -1.41 -15.14
N ILE A 609 28.03 -1.36 -14.58
CA ILE A 609 27.24 -0.13 -14.56
C ILE A 609 27.89 0.91 -13.64
N THR A 610 28.22 2.08 -14.20
CA THR A 610 28.83 3.23 -13.50
C THR A 610 27.84 4.34 -13.15
N ALA A 611 26.62 4.28 -13.70
CA ALA A 611 25.50 5.19 -13.45
C ALA A 611 25.15 5.35 -11.95
N VAL A 612 24.42 6.41 -11.61
CA VAL A 612 23.79 6.54 -10.29
C VAL A 612 22.70 5.46 -10.17
N ILE A 613 22.76 4.62 -9.14
CA ILE A 613 21.72 3.61 -8.90
C ILE A 613 20.62 4.25 -8.04
N VAL A 614 19.39 4.20 -8.53
CA VAL A 614 18.20 4.81 -7.92
C VAL A 614 17.38 3.72 -7.24
N PHE A 615 16.84 3.99 -6.05
CA PHE A 615 15.97 3.05 -5.34
C PHE A 615 14.91 3.79 -4.51
N GLY A 616 13.67 3.29 -4.51
CA GLY A 616 12.55 3.93 -3.83
C GLY A 616 12.62 3.85 -2.29
N ASP A 617 12.10 4.88 -1.62
CA ASP A 617 11.98 4.97 -0.16
C ASP A 617 11.03 3.93 0.47
N GLY A 618 10.20 3.32 -0.37
CA GLY A 618 9.20 2.33 -0.01
C GLY A 618 8.18 2.79 1.04
N PHE A 619 7.86 4.08 1.07
CA PHE A 619 6.86 4.68 1.96
C PHE A 619 7.18 4.55 3.46
N MET A 620 8.47 4.45 3.79
CA MET A 620 8.91 4.33 5.19
C MET A 620 9.06 5.68 5.90
N GLY A 621 9.05 6.79 5.16
CA GLY A 621 9.50 8.09 5.65
C GLY A 621 11.03 8.21 5.63
N LEU A 622 11.54 9.39 5.29
CA LEU A 622 12.95 9.56 4.88
C LEU A 622 13.96 9.39 6.01
N ASP A 623 13.63 9.82 7.23
CA ASP A 623 14.50 9.70 8.40
C ASP A 623 14.75 8.21 8.74
N ASN A 624 13.82 7.32 8.41
CA ASN A 624 14.00 5.87 8.57
C ASN A 624 15.04 5.27 7.61
N TRP A 625 15.60 6.02 6.66
CA TRP A 625 16.71 5.58 5.81
C TRP A 625 18.11 5.90 6.37
N GLN A 626 18.20 6.58 7.52
CA GLN A 626 19.45 6.85 8.22
C GLN A 626 20.30 5.57 8.40
N GLY A 627 21.57 5.64 8.00
CA GLY A 627 22.54 4.55 8.13
C GLY A 627 22.30 3.32 7.22
N LYS A 628 21.22 3.27 6.44
CA LYS A 628 20.94 2.16 5.52
C LYS A 628 21.72 2.32 4.22
N LEU A 629 22.20 1.20 3.66
CA LEU A 629 22.93 1.09 2.38
C LEU A 629 24.17 2.00 2.19
N GLN A 630 24.63 2.72 3.23
CA GLN A 630 25.71 3.72 3.18
C GLN A 630 27.07 3.22 2.68
N GLY A 631 27.32 1.90 2.69
CA GLY A 631 28.56 1.31 2.16
C GLY A 631 28.67 1.34 0.63
N ASN A 632 27.61 1.72 -0.09
CA ASN A 632 27.54 1.69 -1.55
C ASN A 632 27.76 3.09 -2.15
N LYS A 633 28.55 3.16 -3.22
CA LYS A 633 28.81 4.43 -3.94
C LYS A 633 27.75 4.70 -5.01
N ASN A 634 27.52 5.98 -5.27
CA ASN A 634 26.60 6.49 -6.30
C ASN A 634 25.21 5.85 -6.18
N LEU A 635 24.66 5.83 -4.97
CA LEU A 635 23.23 5.56 -4.75
C LEU A 635 22.47 6.87 -4.62
N LEU A 636 21.18 6.84 -4.98
CA LEU A 636 20.24 7.94 -4.83
C LEU A 636 18.91 7.38 -4.34
N LEU A 637 18.43 7.89 -3.20
CA LEU A 637 17.10 7.61 -2.69
C LEU A 637 16.07 8.35 -3.52
N ASP A 638 15.03 7.63 -3.93
CA ASP A 638 13.90 8.17 -4.69
C ASP A 638 12.67 8.30 -3.77
N VAL A 639 12.11 9.51 -3.65
CA VAL A 639 10.87 9.76 -2.91
C VAL A 639 9.81 10.35 -3.83
N HIS A 640 8.59 9.85 -3.71
CA HIS A 640 7.45 10.35 -4.48
C HIS A 640 6.56 11.20 -3.58
N GLN A 641 6.15 12.38 -4.06
CA GLN A 641 5.51 13.40 -3.24
C GLN A 641 4.19 13.88 -3.86
N TYR A 642 3.10 13.61 -3.14
CA TYR A 642 1.74 13.96 -3.53
C TYR A 642 0.94 14.36 -2.29
N VAL A 643 0.02 15.32 -2.41
CA VAL A 643 -0.87 15.75 -1.30
C VAL A 643 -2.27 15.11 -1.35
N ILE A 644 -2.53 14.21 -2.30
CA ILE A 644 -3.90 13.79 -2.64
C ILE A 644 -4.29 12.39 -2.18
N PHE A 645 -3.31 11.52 -1.90
CA PHE A 645 -3.56 10.12 -1.57
C PHE A 645 -3.74 9.87 -0.07
N ASN A 646 -3.39 10.86 0.76
CA ASN A 646 -3.61 10.92 2.20
C ASN A 646 -4.77 11.88 2.51
N ILE A 647 -5.67 11.50 3.42
CA ILE A 647 -6.91 12.24 3.71
C ILE A 647 -6.62 13.60 4.35
N ASP A 648 -5.63 13.67 5.24
CA ASP A 648 -5.32 14.90 5.97
C ASP A 648 -4.69 15.95 5.05
N GLN A 649 -3.76 15.54 4.18
CA GLN A 649 -3.15 16.36 3.14
C GLN A 649 -4.17 16.79 2.07
N LEU A 650 -5.08 15.89 1.66
CA LEU A 650 -6.15 16.20 0.71
C LEU A 650 -7.11 17.26 1.28
N SER A 651 -7.39 17.16 2.59
CA SER A 651 -8.23 18.09 3.37
C SER A 651 -7.58 19.45 3.63
N LEU A 652 -6.28 19.64 3.33
CA LEU A 652 -5.62 20.94 3.48
C LEU A 652 -6.21 21.95 2.51
N LYS A 653 -6.33 23.20 2.97
CA LYS A 653 -6.69 24.33 2.12
C LYS A 653 -5.57 24.66 1.13
N HIS A 654 -5.91 25.34 0.04
CA HIS A 654 -4.94 25.75 -0.99
C HIS A 654 -3.72 26.49 -0.41
N ARG A 655 -3.91 27.46 0.50
CA ARG A 655 -2.78 28.18 1.15
C ARG A 655 -1.92 27.25 2.01
N ASP A 656 -2.54 26.30 2.71
CA ASP A 656 -1.86 25.37 3.60
C ASP A 656 -1.09 24.31 2.80
N LYS A 657 -1.63 23.82 1.67
CA LYS A 657 -0.91 22.99 0.68
C LYS A 657 0.32 23.71 0.12
N LEU A 658 0.20 24.99 -0.25
CA LEU A 658 1.33 25.79 -0.74
C LEU A 658 2.41 26.00 0.34
N ASN A 659 2.01 26.27 1.57
CA ASN A 659 2.93 26.38 2.70
C ASN A 659 3.60 25.03 3.03
N PHE A 660 2.86 23.93 2.97
CA PHE A 660 3.37 22.58 3.16
C PHE A 660 4.45 22.25 2.13
N ALA A 661 4.22 22.59 0.85
CA ALA A 661 5.25 22.50 -0.17
C ALA A 661 6.46 23.36 0.19
N CYS A 662 6.31 24.68 0.30
CA CYS A 662 7.44 25.58 0.53
C CYS A 662 8.28 25.27 1.79
N ALA A 663 7.64 24.94 2.91
CA ALA A 663 8.32 24.80 4.20
C ALA A 663 8.57 23.33 4.59
N ALA A 664 7.52 22.50 4.58
CA ALA A 664 7.62 21.14 5.12
C ALA A 664 8.42 20.22 4.18
N TRP A 665 8.15 20.25 2.87
CA TRP A 665 8.93 19.48 1.90
C TRP A 665 10.38 19.97 1.80
N THR A 666 10.65 21.29 1.78
CA THR A 666 12.04 21.79 1.84
C THR A 666 12.81 21.24 3.05
N LYS A 667 12.21 21.29 4.25
CA LYS A 667 12.83 20.77 5.49
C LYS A 667 12.99 19.24 5.46
N GLN A 668 12.07 18.53 4.81
CA GLN A 668 12.15 17.07 4.61
C GLN A 668 13.27 16.70 3.63
N SER A 669 13.38 17.37 2.48
CA SER A 669 14.50 17.21 1.53
C SER A 669 15.85 17.44 2.24
N GLN A 670 15.99 18.55 2.96
CA GLN A 670 17.23 18.91 3.67
C GLN A 670 17.64 17.87 4.74
N ARG A 671 16.69 17.36 5.54
CA ARG A 671 16.99 16.28 6.51
C ARG A 671 17.31 14.95 5.83
N SER A 672 16.68 14.65 4.70
CA SER A 672 17.03 13.47 3.92
C SER A 672 18.46 13.56 3.40
N MET A 673 18.85 14.74 2.92
CA MET A 673 20.19 15.08 2.42
C MET A 673 21.32 15.02 3.46
N ASP A 674 21.00 15.16 4.76
CA ASP A 674 21.98 15.00 5.83
C ASP A 674 22.03 13.54 6.30
N THR A 675 23.18 12.86 6.11
CA THR A 675 23.42 11.50 6.59
C THR A 675 23.33 11.33 8.12
N ALA A 676 23.37 12.42 8.89
CA ALA A 676 23.13 12.42 10.32
C ALA A 676 21.64 12.33 10.70
N THR A 677 20.70 12.61 9.78
CA THR A 677 19.24 12.51 10.02
C THR A 677 18.50 11.60 9.04
N GLY A 678 19.00 11.44 7.81
CA GLY A 678 18.41 10.65 6.74
C GLY A 678 19.46 9.90 5.92
N PHE A 679 19.17 9.67 4.64
CA PHE A 679 20.00 8.81 3.77
C PHE A 679 21.27 9.48 3.21
N GLY A 680 21.28 10.80 3.07
CA GLY A 680 22.19 11.49 2.14
C GLY A 680 21.50 11.74 0.79
N PRO A 681 22.13 11.41 -0.36
CA PRO A 681 21.59 11.70 -1.69
C PRO A 681 20.12 11.29 -1.90
N THR A 682 19.23 12.28 -2.05
CA THR A 682 17.78 12.09 -2.24
C THR A 682 17.24 13.01 -3.33
N MET A 683 16.39 12.49 -4.22
CA MET A 683 15.64 13.26 -5.23
C MET A 683 14.14 12.98 -5.13
N CYS A 684 13.31 13.80 -5.78
CA CYS A 684 11.89 13.50 -5.95
C CYS A 684 11.58 12.97 -7.37
N GLY A 685 11.53 11.65 -7.56
CA GLY A 685 11.31 11.02 -8.87
C GLY A 685 9.90 11.09 -9.42
N GLU A 686 8.91 11.40 -8.58
CA GLU A 686 7.53 11.63 -9.01
C GLU A 686 6.80 12.65 -8.13
N TRP A 687 6.15 13.62 -8.78
CA TRP A 687 5.26 14.61 -8.20
C TRP A 687 4.37 15.22 -9.29
N SER A 688 3.28 15.89 -8.92
CA SER A 688 2.40 16.58 -9.88
C SER A 688 1.76 17.84 -9.27
N GLN A 689 0.96 18.57 -10.05
CA GLN A 689 0.21 19.72 -9.54
C GLN A 689 -1.14 19.36 -8.95
N ALA A 690 -1.52 18.08 -8.98
CA ALA A 690 -2.83 17.63 -8.54
C ALA A 690 -3.04 17.95 -7.05
N ASP A 691 -4.08 18.72 -6.76
CA ASP A 691 -4.48 19.07 -5.40
C ASP A 691 -5.72 18.30 -4.92
N THR A 692 -6.33 17.53 -5.82
CA THR A 692 -7.46 16.63 -5.58
C THR A 692 -7.18 15.24 -6.14
N ASP A 693 -7.87 14.20 -5.64
CA ASP A 693 -7.84 12.85 -6.23
C ASP A 693 -8.95 12.63 -7.27
N CYS A 694 -9.35 13.70 -7.95
CA CYS A 694 -10.47 13.75 -8.89
C CYS A 694 -10.21 13.18 -10.28
N THR A 695 -8.94 13.04 -10.68
CA THR A 695 -8.57 12.58 -12.02
C THR A 695 -9.13 11.19 -12.30
N GLN A 696 -9.77 11.01 -13.47
CA GLN A 696 -10.38 9.74 -13.88
C GLN A 696 -9.40 8.56 -13.70
N TYR A 697 -9.80 7.57 -12.90
CA TYR A 697 -9.03 6.34 -12.59
C TYR A 697 -7.70 6.51 -11.83
N ILE A 698 -7.37 7.69 -11.29
CA ILE A 698 -6.15 7.88 -10.47
C ILE A 698 -6.11 6.92 -9.27
N ASN A 699 -7.28 6.61 -8.73
CA ASN A 699 -7.52 5.69 -7.61
C ASN A 699 -7.80 4.24 -8.03
N ASN A 700 -7.36 3.83 -9.22
CA ASN A 700 -7.77 2.61 -9.96
C ASN A 700 -9.14 2.73 -10.67
N VAL A 701 -9.32 1.89 -11.70
CA VAL A 701 -10.56 1.80 -12.48
C VAL A 701 -11.77 1.52 -11.59
N ALA A 702 -12.87 2.22 -11.84
CA ALA A 702 -14.16 2.06 -11.15
C ALA A 702 -14.13 2.14 -9.60
N THR A 703 -13.11 2.79 -9.02
CA THR A 703 -12.94 2.83 -7.55
C THR A 703 -13.47 4.13 -6.90
N GLY A 704 -13.49 5.28 -7.59
CA GLY A 704 -14.01 6.55 -7.08
C GLY A 704 -12.96 7.47 -6.44
N THR A 705 -13.39 8.54 -5.77
CA THR A 705 -12.56 9.64 -5.24
C THR A 705 -12.76 9.82 -3.73
N ARG A 706 -11.70 10.15 -2.98
CA ARG A 706 -11.82 10.54 -1.57
C ARG A 706 -12.45 11.93 -1.48
N TRP A 707 -12.15 12.81 -2.43
CA TRP A 707 -12.66 14.16 -2.53
C TRP A 707 -14.19 14.23 -2.40
N GLU A 708 -14.91 13.47 -3.22
CA GLU A 708 -16.39 13.40 -3.24
C GLU A 708 -16.96 12.34 -2.28
N GLY A 709 -16.10 11.55 -1.62
CA GLY A 709 -16.54 10.45 -0.77
C GLY A 709 -17.15 9.28 -1.56
N THR A 710 -16.59 8.99 -2.74
CA THR A 710 -17.03 7.88 -3.61
C THR A 710 -16.02 6.72 -3.66
N PHE A 711 -14.83 6.88 -3.04
CA PHE A 711 -13.75 5.89 -3.03
C PHE A 711 -14.14 4.60 -2.30
N ASN A 712 -14.45 3.56 -3.06
CA ASN A 712 -14.95 2.27 -2.60
C ASN A 712 -14.00 1.13 -3.00
N THR A 713 -13.25 0.63 -2.03
CA THR A 713 -12.32 -0.49 -2.18
C THR A 713 -13.00 -1.86 -2.06
N GLY A 714 -14.32 -1.90 -1.82
CA GLY A 714 -15.04 -3.11 -1.41
C GLY A 714 -14.80 -3.51 0.05
N ASN A 715 -14.03 -2.73 0.82
CA ASN A 715 -13.74 -2.97 2.22
C ASN A 715 -13.94 -1.68 3.06
N THR A 716 -14.87 -1.72 4.01
CA THR A 716 -15.22 -0.60 4.90
C THR A 716 -14.03 0.00 5.65
N SER A 717 -12.96 -0.76 5.94
CA SER A 717 -11.78 -0.22 6.64
C SER A 717 -10.79 0.55 5.75
N THR A 718 -11.02 0.57 4.43
CA THR A 718 -10.16 1.26 3.45
C THR A 718 -10.95 2.09 2.43
N SER A 719 -12.28 2.03 2.46
CA SER A 719 -13.16 2.87 1.65
C SER A 719 -13.41 4.22 2.33
N VAL A 720 -13.46 5.29 1.54
CA VAL A 720 -13.72 6.66 1.99
C VAL A 720 -15.03 7.10 1.35
N LEU A 721 -16.13 6.85 2.07
CA LEU A 721 -17.51 7.04 1.59
C LEU A 721 -18.17 8.31 2.15
N VAL A 722 -17.35 9.29 2.53
CA VAL A 722 -17.73 10.63 3.01
C VAL A 722 -16.76 11.62 2.38
N PRO A 723 -17.21 12.77 1.85
CA PRO A 723 -16.34 13.74 1.18
C PRO A 723 -15.16 14.22 2.04
N GLN A 724 -13.96 14.28 1.45
CA GLN A 724 -12.72 14.71 2.09
C GLN A 724 -12.10 15.99 1.51
N CYS A 725 -12.81 16.72 0.64
CA CYS A 725 -12.43 18.11 0.38
C CYS A 725 -12.46 18.93 1.69
N PRO A 726 -11.72 20.05 1.81
CA PRO A 726 -11.68 20.88 3.02
C PRO A 726 -13.03 21.23 3.67
N LEU A 727 -14.13 21.31 2.89
CA LEU A 727 -15.48 21.53 3.42
C LEU A 727 -16.12 20.28 4.06
N LYS A 728 -15.75 19.06 3.65
CA LYS A 728 -16.31 17.77 4.09
C LYS A 728 -17.84 17.68 4.01
N THR A 729 -18.42 18.24 2.95
CA THR A 729 -19.88 18.22 2.66
C THR A 729 -20.17 17.71 1.26
N SER A 730 -21.45 17.49 0.94
CA SER A 730 -21.91 17.17 -0.43
C SER A 730 -21.72 18.29 -1.45
N ALA A 731 -21.11 19.42 -1.08
CA ALA A 731 -20.64 20.42 -2.04
C ALA A 731 -19.29 20.04 -2.67
N CYS A 732 -18.54 19.09 -2.09
CA CYS A 732 -17.33 18.57 -2.71
C CYS A 732 -17.68 17.92 -4.06
N SER A 733 -17.14 18.45 -5.16
CA SER A 733 -17.33 17.94 -6.52
C SER A 733 -15.98 17.88 -7.23
N CYS A 734 -15.83 16.94 -8.17
CA CYS A 734 -14.68 16.87 -9.07
C CYS A 734 -14.87 17.63 -10.40
N ASP A 735 -15.99 18.34 -10.59
CA ASP A 735 -16.35 18.98 -11.86
C ASP A 735 -15.37 20.09 -12.28
N LYS A 736 -14.85 20.91 -11.37
CA LYS A 736 -13.94 22.02 -11.74
C LYS A 736 -12.49 21.57 -11.82
N ALA A 737 -12.03 20.69 -10.93
CA ALA A 737 -10.72 20.07 -11.02
C ALA A 737 -10.52 19.36 -12.38
N ASN A 738 -11.54 18.63 -12.86
CA ASN A 738 -11.54 17.98 -14.17
C ASN A 738 -12.00 18.87 -15.35
N ALA A 739 -12.33 20.15 -15.12
CA ALA A 739 -12.77 21.04 -16.19
C ALA A 739 -11.65 21.35 -17.20
N ASP A 740 -12.04 21.87 -18.37
CA ASP A 740 -11.07 22.35 -19.34
C ASP A 740 -10.23 23.50 -18.74
N PRO A 741 -8.90 23.47 -18.82
CA PRO A 741 -8.03 24.48 -18.22
C PRO A 741 -8.25 25.91 -18.76
N SER A 742 -8.87 26.07 -19.93
CA SER A 742 -9.32 27.38 -20.41
C SER A 742 -10.36 28.03 -19.49
N THR A 743 -11.16 27.23 -18.77
CA THR A 743 -12.21 27.68 -17.83
C THR A 743 -11.74 27.84 -16.38
N TYR A 744 -10.52 27.40 -16.04
CA TYR A 744 -9.95 27.64 -14.72
C TYR A 744 -9.83 29.14 -14.45
N SER A 745 -10.18 29.57 -13.23
CA SER A 745 -10.02 30.97 -12.80
C SER A 745 -8.55 31.38 -12.76
N ASP A 746 -8.26 32.66 -12.97
CA ASP A 746 -6.90 33.19 -12.89
C ASP A 746 -6.27 32.95 -11.51
N THR A 747 -7.07 33.01 -10.44
CA THR A 747 -6.63 32.67 -9.07
C THR A 747 -6.23 31.21 -8.94
N TYR A 748 -6.96 30.26 -9.55
CA TYR A 748 -6.61 28.84 -9.49
C TYR A 748 -5.38 28.53 -10.36
N LYS A 749 -5.27 29.13 -11.56
CA LYS A 749 -4.07 29.01 -12.40
C LYS A 749 -2.84 29.54 -11.68
N LYS A 750 -2.94 30.72 -11.05
CA LYS A 750 -1.88 31.32 -10.23
C LYS A 750 -1.51 30.40 -9.05
N TRP A 751 -2.50 29.80 -8.39
CA TRP A 751 -2.25 28.87 -7.29
C TRP A 751 -1.51 27.61 -7.76
N LEU A 752 -2.01 26.92 -8.80
CA LEU A 752 -1.37 25.74 -9.38
C LEU A 752 0.08 26.04 -9.80
N TYR A 753 0.31 27.20 -10.42
CA TYR A 753 1.65 27.67 -10.82
C TYR A 753 2.59 27.84 -9.63
N GLN A 754 2.16 28.53 -8.57
CA GLN A 754 2.96 28.68 -7.35
C GLN A 754 3.17 27.35 -6.63
N PHE A 755 2.16 26.47 -6.59
CA PHE A 755 2.27 25.13 -6.00
C PHE A 755 3.23 24.22 -6.80
N GLY A 756 3.26 24.36 -8.12
CA GLY A 756 4.23 23.70 -8.99
C GLY A 756 5.66 24.18 -8.74
N ILE A 757 5.88 25.49 -8.66
CA ILE A 757 7.22 26.04 -8.37
C ILE A 757 7.65 25.72 -6.93
N ALA A 758 6.75 25.78 -5.95
CA ALA A 758 7.07 25.45 -4.57
C ALA A 758 7.61 24.03 -4.44
N GLN A 759 7.01 23.08 -5.16
CA GLN A 759 7.52 21.72 -5.28
C GLN A 759 8.91 21.69 -5.92
N MET A 760 9.11 22.34 -7.07
CA MET A 760 10.43 22.44 -7.70
C MET A 760 11.50 23.01 -6.75
N ASP A 761 11.23 24.12 -6.06
CA ASP A 761 12.14 24.74 -5.09
C ASP A 761 12.50 23.76 -3.95
N SER A 762 11.50 23.08 -3.39
CA SER A 762 11.68 22.14 -2.28
C SER A 762 12.43 20.87 -2.66
N PHE A 763 12.32 20.41 -3.90
CA PHE A 763 13.05 19.23 -4.39
C PHE A 763 14.44 19.59 -4.92
N GLU A 764 14.65 20.84 -5.37
CA GLU A 764 15.99 21.40 -5.66
C GLU A 764 16.83 21.68 -4.40
N ALA A 765 16.23 21.64 -3.19
CA ALA A 765 16.96 21.51 -1.93
C ALA A 765 17.54 20.09 -1.71
N GLY A 766 17.11 19.10 -2.51
CA GLY A 766 17.71 17.78 -2.66
C GLY A 766 18.57 17.69 -3.93
N TRP A 767 18.51 16.56 -4.63
CA TRP A 767 19.15 16.37 -5.93
C TRP A 767 18.28 16.81 -7.12
N GLY A 768 17.13 17.45 -6.88
CA GLY A 768 16.17 17.83 -7.92
C GLY A 768 15.04 16.82 -8.07
N TRP A 769 14.40 16.80 -9.24
CA TRP A 769 13.08 16.22 -9.41
C TRP A 769 12.77 15.70 -10.82
N PHE A 770 11.78 14.80 -10.91
CA PHE A 770 11.14 14.39 -12.16
C PHE A 770 9.62 14.57 -12.05
N TYR A 771 9.03 15.35 -12.95
CA TYR A 771 7.56 15.55 -12.97
C TYR A 771 6.83 14.30 -13.46
N TRP A 772 5.70 13.95 -12.83
CA TRP A 772 4.81 12.85 -13.23
C TRP A 772 3.53 13.41 -13.88
N THR A 773 3.35 13.33 -15.19
CA THR A 773 4.19 12.81 -16.29
C THR A 773 4.28 13.85 -17.42
N TRP A 774 4.97 13.57 -18.54
CA TRP A 774 5.01 14.49 -19.68
C TRP A 774 3.62 14.64 -20.34
N GLU A 775 2.98 13.52 -20.67
CA GLU A 775 1.72 13.47 -21.41
C GLU A 775 0.69 12.58 -20.73
N THR A 776 -0.56 13.01 -20.76
CA THR A 776 -1.75 12.21 -20.46
C THR A 776 -2.78 12.42 -21.56
N GLU A 777 -3.73 11.52 -21.78
CA GLU A 777 -4.77 11.73 -22.81
C GLU A 777 -5.69 12.91 -22.47
N LYS A 778 -6.00 13.11 -21.18
CA LYS A 778 -7.03 14.04 -20.69
C LYS A 778 -6.62 14.83 -19.43
N ALA A 779 -5.81 14.26 -18.54
CA ALA A 779 -5.54 14.79 -17.20
C ALA A 779 -4.46 15.90 -17.18
N THR A 780 -4.86 17.17 -17.33
CA THR A 780 -3.94 18.32 -17.43
C THR A 780 -2.98 18.46 -16.24
N GLN A 781 -3.48 18.35 -15.00
CA GLN A 781 -2.66 18.52 -13.78
C GLN A 781 -1.61 17.40 -13.59
N TRP A 782 -1.64 16.39 -14.46
CA TRP A 782 -0.70 15.27 -14.53
C TRP A 782 0.13 15.25 -15.82
N SER A 783 0.05 16.28 -16.66
CA SER A 783 0.83 16.40 -17.90
C SER A 783 1.60 17.70 -17.92
N TYR A 784 2.93 17.62 -17.91
CA TYR A 784 3.79 18.81 -18.01
C TYR A 784 3.51 19.60 -19.29
N ARG A 785 3.32 18.91 -20.43
CA ARG A 785 2.98 19.55 -21.71
C ARG A 785 1.68 20.37 -21.61
N ARG A 786 0.63 19.79 -21.03
CA ARG A 786 -0.68 20.45 -20.92
C ARG A 786 -0.68 21.54 -19.86
N GLY A 787 -0.01 21.33 -18.73
CA GLY A 787 0.12 22.33 -17.68
C GLY A 787 0.89 23.57 -18.16
N MET A 788 1.95 23.40 -18.95
CA MET A 788 2.63 24.53 -19.62
C MET A 788 1.68 25.27 -20.58
N ALA A 789 0.94 24.53 -21.42
CA ALA A 789 0.02 25.13 -22.39
C ALA A 789 -1.15 25.88 -21.71
N ALA A 790 -1.61 25.40 -20.55
CA ALA A 790 -2.62 26.04 -19.72
C ALA A 790 -2.11 27.23 -18.89
N GLY A 791 -0.78 27.47 -18.88
CA GLY A 791 -0.16 28.52 -18.07
C GLY A 791 -0.05 28.20 -16.58
N ILE A 792 -0.21 26.93 -16.19
CA ILE A 792 -0.07 26.46 -14.81
C ILE A 792 1.31 25.88 -14.50
N LEU A 793 2.18 25.62 -15.49
CA LEU A 793 3.59 25.28 -15.30
C LEU A 793 4.52 26.27 -16.02
N PRO A 794 5.77 26.45 -15.56
CA PRO A 794 6.74 27.32 -16.21
C PRO A 794 7.10 26.78 -17.61
N LYS A 795 7.23 27.69 -18.59
CA LYS A 795 7.62 27.35 -19.98
C LYS A 795 9.04 26.78 -20.10
N LYS A 796 9.86 26.99 -19.07
CA LYS A 796 11.21 26.46 -18.91
C LYS A 796 11.37 26.02 -17.46
N ALA A 797 11.71 24.75 -17.21
CA ALA A 797 11.89 24.23 -15.86
C ALA A 797 12.88 25.03 -14.99
N TYR A 798 13.87 25.68 -15.61
CA TYR A 798 14.89 26.47 -14.92
C TYR A 798 14.61 27.98 -14.83
N ASP A 799 13.61 28.51 -15.55
CA ASP A 799 13.33 29.96 -15.62
C ASP A 799 11.92 30.21 -15.06
N ARG A 800 11.89 30.76 -13.85
CA ARG A 800 10.72 30.84 -12.95
C ARG A 800 10.63 32.26 -12.40
N ASP A 801 9.46 32.89 -12.49
CA ASP A 801 9.22 34.28 -12.06
C ASP A 801 8.72 34.41 -10.61
N TRP A 802 8.46 33.27 -9.96
CA TRP A 802 8.09 33.14 -8.55
C TRP A 802 9.05 32.20 -7.83
N LYS A 803 9.09 32.28 -6.49
CA LYS A 803 9.82 31.39 -5.59
C LYS A 803 9.13 31.35 -4.23
N CYS A 804 9.37 30.30 -3.45
CA CYS A 804 8.89 30.26 -2.07
C CYS A 804 9.39 31.45 -1.24
N PRO A 805 8.50 32.17 -0.52
CA PRO A 805 8.92 33.22 0.40
C PRO A 805 9.55 32.63 1.67
N SER A 806 10.41 33.41 2.32
CA SER A 806 11.06 33.01 3.57
C SER A 806 10.12 33.01 4.79
N ASN A 807 8.93 33.61 4.67
CA ASN A 807 7.91 33.65 5.71
C ASN A 807 6.55 33.23 5.13
N ALA A 808 5.86 32.32 5.80
CA ALA A 808 4.53 31.83 5.42
C ALA A 808 3.45 32.94 5.42
N ALA A 809 3.68 34.07 6.09
CA ALA A 809 2.82 35.25 6.02
C ALA A 809 2.77 35.86 4.61
N ASP A 810 3.90 35.84 3.89
CA ASP A 810 4.08 36.49 2.58
C ASP A 810 3.53 35.67 1.40
N LEU A 811 3.04 34.45 1.66
CA LEU A 811 2.29 33.67 0.68
C LEU A 811 1.03 34.42 0.25
N ASP A 812 0.60 34.23 -1.00
CA ASP A 812 -0.65 34.76 -1.51
C ASP A 812 -1.86 34.23 -0.70
N ALA A 813 -2.90 35.07 -0.55
CA ALA A 813 -4.11 34.72 0.20
C ALA A 813 -5.14 33.95 -0.62
N PHE A 814 -5.00 33.92 -1.95
CA PHE A 814 -5.92 33.29 -2.91
C PHE A 814 -7.41 33.57 -2.66
N THR A 815 -7.72 34.80 -2.25
CA THR A 815 -9.08 35.21 -1.89
C THR A 815 -10.06 34.96 -3.04
N GLY A 816 -11.16 34.25 -2.75
CA GLY A 816 -12.15 33.84 -3.75
C GLY A 816 -11.88 32.48 -4.41
N LEU A 817 -10.74 31.85 -4.15
CA LEU A 817 -10.52 30.44 -4.45
C LEU A 817 -11.30 29.61 -3.41
N GLU A 818 -12.41 29.01 -3.82
CA GLU A 818 -13.17 28.10 -2.94
C GLU A 818 -12.44 26.75 -2.82
N GLU A 819 -12.78 25.97 -1.78
CA GLU A 819 -11.97 24.87 -1.25
C GLU A 819 -12.67 23.49 -1.42
N TYR A 820 -13.39 23.28 -2.53
CA TYR A 820 -14.29 22.12 -2.67
C TYR A 820 -14.56 21.58 -4.09
N TYR A 821 -13.84 22.02 -5.13
CA TYR A 821 -14.22 21.78 -6.53
C TYR A 821 -13.10 21.22 -7.41
#